data_AF-A0A818WC48-F1
#
_entry.id   AF-A0A818WC48-F1
#
_cell.length_a   1.000
_cell.length_b   1.000
_cell.length_c   1.000
_cell.angle_alpha   90.00
_cell.angle_beta   90.00
_cell.angle_gamma   90.00
#
_symmetry.space_group_name_H-M   'P 1'
#
loop_
_entity.id
_entity.type
_entity.pdbx_description
1 polymer ?
#
loop_
_entity_poly.entity_id
_entity_poly.type
_entity_poly.pdbx_seq_one_letter_code
_entity_poly.pdbx_strand_id
1 'polypeptide(L)'
;MLCNYKQYSQLIRQIFSQSQRSFHQIRQLKDLQQIYELLKEESLTSTASYSEPMNPDGIFANNELDLERIKVYGFDFDYTLATYKPTLHSLIYDHAKTFLVKNLRYPDHLMDFCFRPGMGARGLHLDIKRGWLMKVDSYHNIQLGTVYHGMRRVPDKEVIAAHRGTKLSVDEVGYLGMTPNMFQFVDIFTISEITLLRDVTQYFMDKSIAFAPEYVHYDVREAVSFFHKSGMMHQIVGQAVEQYFQENDRLKPFLQRLRDVNKQIFLITNSNYWYVNRGMTYLLGKNWTEFFDIIICQAKKPSFFGAQKRPFREINTHNNSKSWDRVHKLQKGKVYVEGNLTTLVQMTHWQGHDVLYIGDHIYGDLADLFLTHGWRTGAILEEVKDEINVINSEPFQKTIRWLNILQWLIDQLQVIPGREADEIMKLWVAEREEERTKSRDYFNPYFGSIFRTYTVPTYFHRRLARFADVYTSNVCNFLNYPLDYIFFPRRMALAHENVLPTPDINLLLMKTAQEAMRFETKKQKIKMHAILFDLDGTLVDSDSVHFEAWQKILAEMNPREPLIDRAFFDKHISGRLNPDITRDLLSNLSDDEQQSAAVRKELLFRDLAKEKLQPTKGLDKIIEYIKTNRSKLKIGLATNAPRLNVEFELGLLKLDEKTFFDVTLLSEEFGIGKPNPDIYLELAKRLNVDKNSCIVFEDSISGVRAAVAAEIKCIGILTSAKKETLEQYGTWRTATNFHEIDLDEIWNAIQSK
;
A
#
# COMPACT_ATOMS: atom_id res chain seq x y z
N MET A 1 -2.88 33.16 10.47
CA MET A 1 -2.28 31.99 9.77
C MET A 1 -1.66 32.32 8.41
N LEU A 2 -2.34 32.98 7.46
CA LEU A 2 -1.79 33.28 6.12
C LEU A 2 -0.66 34.35 6.07
N CYS A 3 -0.65 35.34 6.98
CA CYS A 3 0.42 36.36 7.05
C CYS A 3 1.76 35.79 7.55
N ASN A 4 1.72 34.85 8.49
CA ASN A 4 2.91 34.20 9.04
C ASN A 4 3.60 33.31 7.99
N TYR A 5 2.85 32.56 7.18
CA TYR A 5 3.41 31.70 6.13
C TYR A 5 4.24 32.44 5.06
N LYS A 6 3.89 33.69 4.71
CA LYS A 6 4.66 34.51 3.77
C LYS A 6 5.97 35.02 4.36
N GLN A 7 5.95 35.49 5.61
CA GLN A 7 7.17 35.88 6.35
C GLN A 7 8.10 34.67 6.58
N TYR A 8 7.54 33.51 6.94
CA TYR A 8 8.31 32.27 7.10
C TYR A 8 8.91 31.77 5.79
N SER A 9 8.14 31.80 4.68
CA SER A 9 8.68 31.44 3.36
C SER A 9 9.77 32.41 2.92
N GLN A 10 9.70 33.69 3.27
CA GLN A 10 10.74 34.66 2.96
C GLN A 10 11.99 34.40 3.80
N LEU A 11 11.87 34.21 5.11
CA LEU A 11 13.00 33.94 6.00
C LEU A 11 13.71 32.63 5.66
N ILE A 12 12.96 31.55 5.40
CA ILE A 12 13.52 30.27 4.91
C ILE A 12 14.18 30.50 3.53
N ARG A 13 13.57 31.22 2.59
CA ARG A 13 14.28 31.52 1.32
C ARG A 13 15.51 32.40 1.51
N GLN A 14 15.54 33.29 2.51
CA GLN A 14 16.62 34.23 2.75
C GLN A 14 17.82 33.55 3.44
N ILE A 15 17.58 32.73 4.48
CA ILE A 15 18.59 31.89 5.13
C ILE A 15 19.20 30.91 4.11
N PHE A 16 18.37 30.35 3.22
CA PHE A 16 18.79 29.31 2.29
C PHE A 16 19.29 29.83 0.92
N SER A 17 19.01 31.09 0.55
CA SER A 17 19.58 31.71 -0.66
C SER A 17 21.00 32.25 -0.45
N GLN A 18 21.38 32.56 0.79
CA GLN A 18 22.74 32.98 1.14
C GLN A 18 23.72 31.81 1.24
N SER A 19 23.23 30.57 1.39
CA SER A 19 24.05 29.34 1.40
C SER A 19 24.19 28.76 -0.01
N GLN A 20 25.16 29.22 -0.81
CA GLN A 20 25.52 28.61 -2.10
C GLN A 20 26.17 27.20 -2.00
N ARG A 21 26.06 26.50 -0.86
CA ARG A 21 26.61 25.15 -0.67
C ARG A 21 25.61 24.28 0.08
N SER A 22 25.53 23.02 -0.37
CA SER A 22 24.84 21.84 0.19
C SER A 22 24.08 22.06 1.50
N PHE A 23 22.80 21.64 1.48
CA PHE A 23 21.77 21.50 2.53
C PHE A 23 22.15 21.23 4.03
N HIS A 24 23.43 21.14 4.42
CA HIS A 24 23.87 20.38 5.58
C HIS A 24 24.40 21.18 6.79
N GLN A 25 24.69 22.49 6.70
CA GLN A 25 25.27 23.22 7.85
C GLN A 25 24.85 24.70 7.95
N ILE A 26 24.13 25.04 9.02
CA ILE A 26 23.85 26.43 9.44
C ILE A 26 25.06 26.95 10.22
N ARG A 27 25.60 28.12 9.86
CA ARG A 27 26.84 28.65 10.44
C ARG A 27 26.67 29.87 11.34
N GLN A 28 25.48 30.49 11.37
CA GLN A 28 25.21 31.65 12.23
C GLN A 28 24.27 31.28 13.36
N LEU A 29 24.65 31.66 14.58
CA LEU A 29 23.87 31.37 15.80
C LEU A 29 22.47 32.00 15.76
N LYS A 30 22.36 33.25 15.30
CA LYS A 30 21.09 33.98 15.21
C LYS A 30 20.07 33.31 14.29
N ASP A 31 20.53 32.79 13.15
CA ASP A 31 19.67 32.07 12.21
C ASP A 31 19.13 30.79 12.85
N LEU A 32 19.98 30.05 13.57
CA LEU A 32 19.58 28.81 14.23
C LEU A 32 18.59 29.05 15.37
N GLN A 33 18.75 30.13 16.15
CA GLN A 33 17.78 30.53 17.18
C GLN A 33 16.43 30.92 16.58
N GLN A 34 16.42 31.64 15.45
CA GLN A 34 15.17 31.96 14.76
C GLN A 34 14.47 30.68 14.27
N ILE A 35 15.21 29.73 13.68
CA ILE A 35 14.66 28.45 13.23
C ILE A 35 14.10 27.64 14.41
N TYR A 36 14.78 27.65 15.57
CA TYR A 36 14.27 27.01 16.77
C TYR A 36 12.88 27.54 17.17
N GLU A 37 12.69 28.87 17.25
CA GLU A 37 11.39 29.46 17.64
C GLU A 37 10.28 29.09 16.64
N LEU A 38 10.61 29.12 15.34
CA LEU A 38 9.69 28.75 14.26
C LEU A 38 9.23 27.29 14.38
N LEU A 39 10.19 26.38 14.49
CA LEU A 39 9.89 24.95 14.54
C LEU A 39 9.21 24.57 15.85
N LYS A 40 9.50 25.27 16.95
CA LYS A 40 8.81 25.08 18.23
C LYS A 40 7.34 25.44 18.12
N GLU A 41 7.02 26.62 17.58
CA GLU A 41 5.64 27.06 17.34
C GLU A 41 4.89 26.08 16.41
N GLU A 42 5.53 25.65 15.31
CA GLU A 42 4.97 24.67 14.38
C GLU A 42 4.71 23.32 15.06
N SER A 43 5.64 22.83 15.87
CA SER A 43 5.52 21.53 16.56
C SER A 43 4.34 21.50 17.55
N LEU A 44 4.02 22.65 18.16
CA LEU A 44 2.92 22.81 19.10
C LEU A 44 1.56 22.97 18.41
N THR A 45 1.53 23.68 17.28
CA THR A 45 0.30 24.09 16.58
C THR A 45 -0.15 23.12 15.48
N SER A 46 0.77 22.37 14.89
CA SER A 46 0.47 21.45 13.80
C SER A 46 -0.28 20.19 14.27
N THR A 47 -1.46 19.95 13.68
CA THR A 47 -2.26 18.72 13.85
C THR A 47 -1.98 17.68 12.77
N ALA A 48 -1.14 18.00 11.77
CA ALA A 48 -0.84 17.09 10.68
C ALA A 48 -0.05 15.88 11.20
N SER A 49 -0.61 14.68 11.11
CA SER A 49 0.11 13.43 11.38
C SER A 49 0.96 13.08 10.16
N TYR A 50 2.23 12.72 10.36
CA TYR A 50 3.16 12.37 9.27
C TYR A 50 3.03 10.91 8.80
N SER A 51 2.19 10.11 9.46
CA SER A 51 2.03 8.69 9.16
C SER A 51 0.61 8.23 9.49
N GLU A 52 0.09 7.27 8.74
CA GLU A 52 -1.13 6.57 9.12
C GLU A 52 -0.99 5.97 10.54
N PRO A 53 -2.05 6.03 11.37
CA PRO A 53 -2.02 5.42 12.69
C PRO A 53 -1.80 3.91 12.55
N MET A 54 -0.95 3.35 13.41
CA MET A 54 -0.71 1.91 13.40
C MET A 54 -1.93 1.17 13.92
N ASN A 55 -2.30 0.04 13.29
CA ASN A 55 -3.42 -0.77 13.74
C ASN A 55 -3.09 -1.49 15.08
N PRO A 56 -3.80 -1.24 16.19
CA PRO A 56 -3.58 -1.93 17.47
C PRO A 56 -3.88 -3.43 17.45
N ASP A 57 -4.67 -3.88 16.46
CA ASP A 57 -5.03 -5.27 16.22
C ASP A 57 -4.24 -5.87 15.02
N GLY A 58 -3.09 -5.26 14.68
CA GLY A 58 -2.17 -5.73 13.66
C GLY A 58 -1.27 -6.89 14.10
N ILE A 59 -0.69 -7.59 13.12
CA ILE A 59 0.39 -8.57 13.34
C ILE A 59 1.71 -7.94 12.88
N PHE A 60 2.73 -7.99 13.74
CA PHE A 60 4.02 -7.35 13.54
C PHE A 60 5.09 -8.42 13.27
N ALA A 61 5.79 -8.29 12.14
CA ALA A 61 6.76 -9.27 11.69
C ALA A 61 8.20 -8.86 11.99
N ASN A 62 8.94 -9.77 12.64
CA ASN A 62 10.39 -9.71 12.78
C ASN A 62 11.08 -10.49 11.64
N ASN A 63 10.43 -11.55 11.13
CA ASN A 63 10.87 -12.32 9.98
C ASN A 63 9.73 -12.53 8.99
N GLU A 64 10.06 -12.90 7.75
CA GLU A 64 9.07 -13.21 6.72
C GLU A 64 8.24 -14.45 7.08
N LEU A 65 6.92 -14.33 7.20
CA LEU A 65 6.02 -15.45 7.52
C LEU A 65 4.93 -15.57 6.45
N ASP A 66 5.05 -16.61 5.63
CA ASP A 66 4.06 -17.02 4.63
C ASP A 66 3.06 -17.99 5.27
N LEU A 67 1.81 -17.55 5.45
CA LEU A 67 0.76 -18.36 6.07
C LEU A 67 0.28 -19.53 5.21
N GLU A 68 0.45 -19.46 3.87
CA GLU A 68 0.03 -20.53 2.97
C GLU A 68 0.81 -21.81 3.28
N ARG A 69 2.12 -21.65 3.51
CA ARG A 69 3.08 -22.72 3.82
C ARG A 69 2.84 -23.38 5.18
N ILE A 70 2.24 -22.66 6.13
CA ILE A 70 1.95 -23.22 7.46
C ILE A 70 0.85 -24.25 7.35
N LYS A 71 1.14 -25.51 7.64
CA LYS A 71 0.19 -26.64 7.62
C LYS A 71 -0.35 -26.97 9.00
N VAL A 72 0.43 -26.64 10.04
CA VAL A 72 0.15 -27.03 11.42
C VAL A 72 0.25 -25.82 12.33
N TYR A 73 -0.79 -25.61 13.15
CA TYR A 73 -0.87 -24.53 14.13
C TYR A 73 -0.85 -25.10 15.55
N GLY A 74 0.12 -24.68 16.35
CA GLY A 74 0.25 -25.02 17.75
C GLY A 74 -0.06 -23.82 18.62
N PHE A 75 -0.70 -24.07 19.76
CA PHE A 75 -1.05 -23.01 20.71
C PHE A 75 -0.67 -23.40 22.14
N ASP A 76 -0.24 -22.42 22.93
CA ASP A 76 -0.44 -22.47 24.38
C ASP A 76 -1.89 -22.15 24.75
N PHE A 77 -2.28 -22.47 25.98
CA PHE A 77 -3.58 -22.14 26.54
C PHE A 77 -3.57 -20.78 27.25
N ASP A 78 -2.87 -20.68 28.38
CA ASP A 78 -2.88 -19.51 29.27
C ASP A 78 -2.28 -18.29 28.55
N TYR A 79 -2.95 -17.13 28.60
CA TYR A 79 -2.57 -15.87 27.94
C TYR A 79 -2.33 -15.95 26.42
N THR A 80 -2.69 -17.07 25.79
CA THR A 80 -2.58 -17.28 24.34
C THR A 80 -3.95 -17.51 23.72
N LEU A 81 -4.63 -18.60 24.11
CA LEU A 81 -6.03 -18.85 23.73
C LEU A 81 -6.99 -18.27 24.78
N ALA A 82 -6.63 -18.42 26.05
CA ALA A 82 -7.37 -17.90 27.19
C ALA A 82 -6.72 -16.62 27.72
N THR A 83 -7.30 -15.47 27.38
CA THR A 83 -6.92 -14.18 27.95
C THR A 83 -7.67 -13.92 29.25
N TYR A 84 -6.98 -13.33 30.23
CA TYR A 84 -7.51 -13.12 31.57
C TYR A 84 -7.96 -11.67 31.83
N LYS A 85 -8.95 -11.50 32.70
CA LYS A 85 -9.38 -10.21 33.23
C LYS A 85 -8.36 -9.71 34.25
N PRO A 86 -8.22 -8.38 34.45
CA PRO A 86 -7.31 -7.81 35.45
C PRO A 86 -7.53 -8.31 36.89
N THR A 87 -8.73 -8.82 37.20
CA THR A 87 -9.08 -9.44 38.49
C THR A 87 -8.18 -10.60 38.89
N LEU A 88 -7.56 -11.30 37.92
CA LEU A 88 -6.60 -12.37 38.20
C LEU A 88 -5.35 -11.84 38.92
N HIS A 89 -4.85 -10.65 38.54
CA HIS A 89 -3.66 -10.08 39.18
C HIS A 89 -3.90 -9.75 40.65
N SER A 90 -5.08 -9.23 40.98
CA SER A 90 -5.51 -9.01 42.37
C SER A 90 -5.60 -10.33 43.13
N LEU A 91 -6.18 -11.38 42.52
CA LEU A 91 -6.28 -12.71 43.13
C LEU A 91 -4.90 -13.27 43.51
N ILE A 92 -3.95 -13.25 42.56
CA ILE A 92 -2.58 -13.75 42.78
C ILE A 92 -1.89 -12.93 43.88
N TYR A 93 -2.01 -11.60 43.82
CA TYR A 93 -1.45 -10.71 44.81
C TYR A 93 -1.99 -10.99 46.21
N ASP A 94 -3.31 -11.09 46.38
CA ASP A 94 -3.93 -11.29 47.69
C ASP A 94 -3.60 -12.67 48.29
N HIS A 95 -3.50 -13.71 47.46
CA HIS A 95 -3.09 -15.03 47.92
C HIS A 95 -1.61 -15.06 48.32
N ALA A 96 -0.73 -14.47 47.51
CA ALA A 96 0.69 -14.39 47.83
C ALA A 96 0.92 -13.57 49.11
N LYS A 97 0.28 -12.40 49.24
CA LYS A 97 0.29 -11.58 50.46
C LYS A 97 -0.21 -12.36 51.68
N THR A 98 -1.31 -13.09 51.53
CA THR A 98 -1.86 -13.93 52.61
C THR A 98 -0.87 -15.03 53.02
N PHE A 99 -0.19 -15.65 52.07
CA PHE A 99 0.85 -16.65 52.34
C PHE A 99 2.03 -16.05 53.11
N LEU A 100 2.53 -14.88 52.70
CA LEU A 100 3.61 -14.20 53.43
C LEU A 100 3.24 -13.96 54.90
N VAL A 101 2.04 -13.44 55.15
CA VAL A 101 1.59 -13.12 56.52
C VAL A 101 1.29 -14.38 57.34
N LYS A 102 0.49 -15.31 56.80
CA LYS A 102 0.01 -16.47 57.58
C LYS A 102 1.04 -17.59 57.68
N ASN A 103 1.80 -17.85 56.62
CA ASN A 103 2.74 -18.97 56.56
C ASN A 103 4.17 -18.53 56.93
N LEU A 104 4.63 -17.40 56.40
CA LEU A 104 5.99 -16.89 56.64
C LEU A 104 6.07 -15.85 57.77
N ARG A 105 4.94 -15.52 58.41
CA ARG A 105 4.87 -14.61 59.57
C ARG A 105 5.39 -13.20 59.28
N TYR A 106 5.23 -12.74 58.05
CA TYR A 106 5.41 -11.32 57.74
C TYR A 106 4.39 -10.47 58.51
N PRO A 107 4.66 -9.18 58.77
CA PRO A 107 3.80 -8.32 59.58
C PRO A 107 2.35 -8.24 59.09
N ASP A 108 1.39 -8.35 60.01
CA ASP A 108 -0.06 -8.40 59.70
C ASP A 108 -0.55 -7.17 58.92
N HIS A 109 0.06 -6.00 59.15
CA HIS A 109 -0.27 -4.74 58.45
C HIS A 109 -0.04 -4.82 56.93
N LEU A 110 0.71 -5.81 56.43
CA LEU A 110 0.80 -6.02 54.99
C LEU A 110 -0.57 -6.35 54.39
N MET A 111 -1.50 -6.93 55.16
CA MET A 111 -2.86 -7.25 54.70
C MET A 111 -3.64 -6.00 54.25
N ASP A 112 -3.29 -4.82 54.75
CA ASP A 112 -3.91 -3.53 54.41
C ASP A 112 -3.58 -3.06 52.98
N PHE A 113 -2.53 -3.61 52.36
CA PHE A 113 -2.15 -3.27 51.00
C PHE A 113 -3.05 -3.97 49.98
N CYS A 114 -3.33 -3.30 48.85
CA CYS A 114 -4.08 -3.87 47.74
C CYS A 114 -3.26 -3.84 46.44
N PHE A 115 -3.58 -4.74 45.51
CA PHE A 115 -2.96 -4.72 44.20
C PHE A 115 -3.27 -3.41 43.46
N ARG A 116 -2.21 -2.75 42.97
CA ARG A 116 -2.30 -1.51 42.19
C ARG A 116 -1.77 -1.75 40.78
N PRO A 117 -2.63 -1.66 39.74
CA PRO A 117 -2.19 -1.73 38.35
C PRO A 117 -1.10 -0.69 38.03
N GLY A 118 -0.17 -1.04 37.14
CA GLY A 118 0.91 -0.13 36.72
C GLY A 118 2.08 0.00 37.71
N MET A 119 2.06 -0.66 38.87
CA MET A 119 3.22 -0.69 39.79
C MET A 119 4.38 -1.57 39.28
N GLY A 120 4.17 -2.36 38.23
CA GLY A 120 5.19 -3.15 37.58
C GLY A 120 5.04 -3.10 36.06
N ALA A 121 6.05 -3.58 35.36
CA ALA A 121 6.02 -3.77 33.91
C ALA A 121 6.76 -5.07 33.56
N ARG A 122 6.32 -5.73 32.49
CA ARG A 122 7.01 -6.90 31.96
C ARG A 122 8.42 -6.52 31.48
N GLY A 123 9.36 -7.45 31.61
CA GLY A 123 10.74 -7.32 31.17
C GLY A 123 11.69 -6.57 32.13
N LEU A 124 11.21 -6.16 33.32
CA LEU A 124 12.05 -5.53 34.35
C LEU A 124 13.10 -6.50 34.91
N HIS A 125 14.21 -5.95 35.37
CA HIS A 125 15.27 -6.68 36.06
C HIS A 125 15.29 -6.29 37.54
N LEU A 126 15.55 -7.26 38.40
CA LEU A 126 15.81 -7.08 39.82
C LEU A 126 17.29 -7.36 40.10
N ASP A 127 18.02 -6.38 40.61
CA ASP A 127 19.26 -6.64 41.35
C ASP A 127 18.85 -7.24 42.70
N ILE A 128 19.04 -8.54 42.85
CA ILE A 128 18.56 -9.33 43.99
C ILE A 128 19.24 -8.88 45.27
N LYS A 129 20.53 -8.55 45.21
CA LYS A 129 21.31 -8.16 46.40
C LYS A 129 20.90 -6.80 46.93
N ARG A 130 20.60 -5.85 46.02
CA ARG A 130 20.20 -4.49 46.38
C ARG A 130 18.70 -4.31 46.55
N GLY A 131 17.89 -5.22 46.02
CA GLY A 131 16.44 -5.06 45.96
C GLY A 131 15.99 -3.99 44.95
N TRP A 132 16.80 -3.74 43.93
CA TRP A 132 16.54 -2.65 42.96
C TRP A 132 15.88 -3.18 41.70
N LEU A 133 14.68 -2.68 41.42
CA LEU A 133 13.99 -2.89 40.15
C LEU A 133 14.46 -1.87 39.13
N MET A 134 14.77 -2.31 37.92
CA MET A 134 15.31 -1.46 36.86
C MET A 134 14.91 -1.91 35.47
N LYS A 135 14.85 -0.96 34.53
CA LYS A 135 14.74 -1.24 33.10
C LYS A 135 16.14 -1.33 32.49
N VAL A 136 16.36 -2.36 31.66
CA VAL A 136 17.62 -2.61 30.97
C VAL A 136 17.40 -2.64 29.46
N ASP A 137 18.25 -1.94 28.72
CA ASP A 137 18.20 -1.88 27.26
C ASP A 137 18.81 -3.11 26.59
N SER A 138 18.66 -3.19 25.28
CA SER A 138 19.16 -4.30 24.46
C SER A 138 20.69 -4.40 24.42
N TYR A 139 21.41 -3.35 24.78
CA TYR A 139 22.87 -3.32 24.95
C TYR A 139 23.29 -3.52 26.41
N HIS A 140 22.37 -3.89 27.30
CA HIS A 140 22.63 -4.12 28.73
C HIS A 140 22.99 -2.83 29.50
N ASN A 141 22.51 -1.67 29.05
CA ASN A 141 22.59 -0.46 29.85
C ASN A 141 21.33 -0.33 30.72
N ILE A 142 21.52 0.07 31.98
CA ILE A 142 20.47 0.48 32.88
C ILE A 142 19.89 1.80 32.37
N GLN A 143 18.57 1.87 32.21
CA GLN A 143 17.89 3.12 31.94
C GLN A 143 17.78 3.93 33.23
N LEU A 144 18.58 4.99 33.33
CA LEU A 144 18.52 5.94 34.44
C LEU A 144 17.10 6.53 34.59
N GLY A 145 16.75 6.90 35.81
CA GLY A 145 15.39 7.33 36.14
C GLY A 145 14.34 6.22 36.28
N THR A 146 14.68 4.96 36.00
CA THR A 146 13.77 3.82 36.14
C THR A 146 14.16 2.83 37.24
N VAL A 147 15.10 3.22 38.11
CA VAL A 147 15.59 2.36 39.19
C VAL A 147 14.85 2.65 40.50
N TYR A 148 14.28 1.63 41.13
CA TYR A 148 13.47 1.76 42.34
C TYR A 148 13.85 0.73 43.40
N HIS A 149 13.94 1.19 44.66
CA HIS A 149 14.01 0.34 45.85
C HIS A 149 12.68 0.48 46.60
N GLY A 150 11.86 -0.57 46.59
CA GLY A 150 10.44 -0.47 46.97
C GLY A 150 9.69 0.49 46.04
N MET A 151 9.16 1.58 46.59
CA MET A 151 8.51 2.65 45.82
C MET A 151 9.38 3.87 45.63
N ARG A 152 10.55 3.95 46.27
CA ARG A 152 11.44 5.11 46.19
C ARG A 152 12.37 4.98 45.00
N ARG A 153 12.41 6.00 44.14
CA ARG A 153 13.38 6.09 43.05
C ARG A 153 14.79 6.19 43.64
N VAL A 154 15.70 5.37 43.14
CA VAL A 154 17.12 5.46 43.46
C VAL A 154 17.75 6.59 42.65
N PRO A 155 18.49 7.53 43.27
CA PRO A 155 19.16 8.61 42.54
C PRO A 155 20.15 8.07 41.50
N ASP A 156 20.17 8.65 40.31
CA ASP A 156 21.00 8.15 39.20
C ASP A 156 22.51 8.10 39.54
N LYS A 157 22.99 9.04 40.37
CA LYS A 157 24.38 9.05 40.86
C LYS A 157 24.71 7.81 41.69
N GLU A 158 23.75 7.35 42.49
CA GLU A 158 23.90 6.14 43.31
C GLU A 158 23.89 4.88 42.45
N VAL A 159 23.01 4.83 41.45
CA VAL A 159 22.97 3.74 40.45
C VAL A 159 24.31 3.63 39.72
N ILE A 160 24.83 4.76 39.22
CA ILE A 160 26.11 4.81 38.51
C ILE A 160 27.26 4.36 39.42
N ALA A 161 27.29 4.79 40.67
CA ALA A 161 28.33 4.39 41.62
C ALA A 161 28.25 2.87 41.92
N ALA A 162 27.04 2.34 42.11
CA ALA A 162 26.81 0.94 42.45
C ALA A 162 27.19 -0.04 41.31
N HIS A 163 26.99 0.35 40.05
CA HIS A 163 27.26 -0.47 38.87
C HIS A 163 28.50 -0.03 38.08
N ARG A 164 29.30 0.91 38.61
CA ARG A 164 30.49 1.49 37.93
C ARG A 164 30.17 2.03 36.54
N GLY A 165 29.02 2.66 36.39
CA GLY A 165 28.43 3.08 35.11
C GLY A 165 26.99 2.61 34.99
N THR A 166 26.49 2.59 33.76
CA THR A 166 25.16 2.04 33.43
C THR A 166 25.24 0.66 32.79
N LYS A 167 26.42 0.24 32.34
CA LYS A 167 26.62 -0.98 31.56
C LYS A 167 26.72 -2.20 32.48
N LEU A 168 25.91 -3.22 32.19
CA LEU A 168 25.95 -4.53 32.83
C LEU A 168 26.64 -5.54 31.91
N SER A 169 27.42 -6.45 32.51
CA SER A 169 28.05 -7.57 31.81
C SER A 169 27.02 -8.66 31.45
N VAL A 170 27.38 -9.53 30.50
CA VAL A 170 26.57 -10.70 30.15
C VAL A 170 26.40 -11.64 31.34
N ASP A 171 27.44 -11.78 32.16
CA ASP A 171 27.45 -12.65 33.33
C ASP A 171 26.56 -12.12 34.46
N GLU A 172 26.35 -10.80 34.53
CA GLU A 172 25.41 -10.20 35.48
C GLU A 172 23.96 -10.39 35.06
N VAL A 173 23.63 -10.10 33.78
CA VAL A 173 22.24 -10.12 33.27
C VAL A 173 21.76 -11.56 33.02
N GLY A 174 22.67 -12.47 32.63
CA GLY A 174 22.38 -13.86 32.34
C GLY A 174 21.73 -14.08 30.97
N TYR A 175 22.13 -15.16 30.30
CA TYR A 175 21.62 -15.47 28.96
C TYR A 175 20.12 -15.80 28.93
N LEU A 176 19.58 -16.40 29.98
CA LEU A 176 18.16 -16.72 30.13
C LEU A 176 17.42 -15.70 31.03
N GLY A 177 18.03 -14.55 31.30
CA GLY A 177 17.46 -13.53 32.18
C GLY A 177 17.45 -13.92 33.66
N MET A 178 18.30 -14.86 34.08
CA MET A 178 18.45 -15.23 35.48
C MET A 178 19.90 -15.57 35.78
N THR A 179 20.42 -14.97 36.85
CA THR A 179 21.70 -15.26 37.49
C THR A 179 21.49 -15.26 39.00
N PRO A 180 22.47 -15.69 39.81
CA PRO A 180 22.36 -15.58 41.26
C PRO A 180 22.19 -14.13 41.77
N ASN A 181 22.53 -13.12 40.96
CA ASN A 181 22.50 -11.72 41.37
C ASN A 181 21.39 -10.90 40.67
N MET A 182 20.91 -11.35 39.51
CA MET A 182 19.93 -10.62 38.70
C MET A 182 18.79 -11.52 38.27
N PHE A 183 17.57 -11.02 38.35
CA PHE A 183 16.38 -11.74 37.88
C PHE A 183 15.53 -10.89 36.94
N GLN A 184 15.18 -11.42 35.78
CA GLN A 184 14.28 -10.78 34.83
C GLN A 184 12.85 -11.30 34.97
N PHE A 185 11.89 -10.39 35.15
CA PHE A 185 10.46 -10.67 35.19
C PHE A 185 9.87 -10.73 33.78
N VAL A 186 9.62 -11.94 33.27
CA VAL A 186 9.28 -12.17 31.85
C VAL A 186 7.87 -12.71 31.68
N ASP A 187 7.24 -13.20 32.72
CA ASP A 187 5.89 -13.76 32.68
C ASP A 187 4.87 -12.68 33.10
N ILE A 188 3.70 -12.63 32.49
CA ILE A 188 2.65 -11.68 32.85
C ILE A 188 2.13 -11.87 34.28
N PHE A 189 2.20 -13.08 34.84
CA PHE A 189 1.88 -13.34 36.25
C PHE A 189 2.82 -12.59 37.21
N THR A 190 4.02 -12.19 36.74
CA THR A 190 5.00 -11.47 37.57
C THR A 190 4.60 -10.04 37.90
N ILE A 191 3.59 -9.45 37.25
CA ILE A 191 3.14 -8.09 37.59
C ILE A 191 2.68 -8.03 39.05
N SER A 192 1.94 -9.05 39.52
CA SER A 192 1.53 -9.18 40.92
C SER A 192 2.71 -9.39 41.86
N GLU A 193 3.71 -10.19 41.42
CA GLU A 193 4.96 -10.44 42.16
C GLU A 193 5.76 -9.16 42.36
N ILE A 194 5.94 -8.37 41.30
CA ILE A 194 6.65 -7.07 41.33
C ILE A 194 5.94 -6.11 42.28
N THR A 195 4.61 -5.99 42.18
CA THR A 195 3.84 -5.09 43.05
C THR A 195 3.99 -5.49 44.51
N LEU A 196 3.85 -6.78 44.84
CA LEU A 196 4.01 -7.27 46.20
C LEU A 196 5.43 -7.08 46.73
N LEU A 197 6.45 -7.37 45.92
CA LEU A 197 7.85 -7.12 46.25
C LEU A 197 8.07 -5.65 46.60
N ARG A 198 7.51 -4.72 45.81
CA ARG A 198 7.62 -3.28 46.06
C ARG A 198 6.92 -2.86 47.35
N ASP A 199 5.71 -3.36 47.59
CA ASP A 199 4.92 -3.04 48.79
C ASP A 199 5.63 -3.54 50.07
N VAL A 200 6.08 -4.79 50.09
CA VAL A 200 6.81 -5.39 51.22
C VAL A 200 8.10 -4.63 51.50
N THR A 201 8.89 -4.37 50.46
CA THR A 201 10.16 -3.63 50.58
C THR A 201 9.91 -2.22 51.12
N GLN A 202 8.90 -1.52 50.59
CA GLN A 202 8.54 -0.17 51.03
C GLN A 202 8.08 -0.17 52.50
N TYR A 203 7.24 -1.14 52.88
CA TYR A 203 6.77 -1.28 54.26
C TYR A 203 7.92 -1.48 55.24
N PHE A 204 8.88 -2.36 54.92
CA PHE A 204 10.06 -2.56 55.76
C PHE A 204 10.92 -1.30 55.86
N MET A 205 11.12 -0.57 54.75
CA MET A 205 11.84 0.70 54.76
C MET A 205 11.13 1.76 55.61
N ASP A 206 9.81 1.90 55.50
CA ASP A 206 9.03 2.90 56.24
C ASP A 206 8.97 2.60 57.74
N LYS A 207 8.96 1.32 58.11
CA LYS A 207 8.98 0.87 59.51
C LYS A 207 10.40 0.68 60.07
N SER A 208 11.45 0.96 59.27
CA SER A 208 12.85 0.74 59.65
C SER A 208 13.13 -0.70 60.14
N ILE A 209 12.46 -1.68 59.53
CA ILE A 209 12.69 -3.10 59.78
C ILE A 209 13.98 -3.49 59.06
N ALA A 210 14.89 -4.18 59.74
CA ALA A 210 16.10 -4.71 59.10
C ALA A 210 15.76 -5.96 58.28
N PHE A 211 16.15 -5.98 57.01
CA PHE A 211 15.96 -7.12 56.11
C PHE A 211 17.08 -7.17 55.06
N ALA A 212 17.29 -8.35 54.49
CA ALA A 212 18.12 -8.51 53.30
C ALA A 212 17.19 -8.71 52.07
N PRO A 213 17.33 -7.89 51.00
CA PRO A 213 16.41 -7.92 49.86
C PRO A 213 16.31 -9.27 49.16
N GLU A 214 17.39 -10.07 49.17
CA GLU A 214 17.43 -11.38 48.54
C GLU A 214 16.38 -12.34 49.12
N TYR A 215 16.21 -12.38 50.45
CA TYR A 215 15.22 -13.26 51.08
C TYR A 215 13.80 -12.77 50.83
N VAL A 216 13.57 -11.45 50.82
CA VAL A 216 12.27 -10.90 50.46
C VAL A 216 11.90 -11.30 49.02
N HIS A 217 12.85 -11.24 48.09
CA HIS A 217 12.63 -11.74 46.74
C HIS A 217 12.25 -13.23 46.72
N TYR A 218 13.02 -14.07 47.41
CA TYR A 218 12.76 -15.51 47.43
C TYR A 218 11.40 -15.86 48.06
N ASP A 219 11.05 -15.22 49.18
CA ASP A 219 9.79 -15.45 49.89
C ASP A 219 8.58 -15.01 49.07
N VAL A 220 8.65 -13.81 48.46
CA VAL A 220 7.59 -13.30 47.58
C VAL A 220 7.41 -14.22 46.37
N ARG A 221 8.51 -14.65 45.77
CA ARG A 221 8.47 -15.57 44.63
C ARG A 221 7.94 -16.94 45.01
N GLU A 222 8.30 -17.46 46.18
CA GLU A 222 7.76 -18.71 46.71
C GLU A 222 6.26 -18.59 46.92
N ALA A 223 5.78 -17.51 47.52
CA ALA A 223 4.37 -17.27 47.77
C ALA A 223 3.54 -17.28 46.47
N VAL A 224 4.00 -16.57 45.43
CA VAL A 224 3.37 -16.60 44.11
C VAL A 224 3.46 -18.00 43.50
N SER A 225 4.65 -18.62 43.52
CA SER A 225 4.86 -19.95 42.95
C SER A 225 4.01 -21.03 43.61
N PHE A 226 3.80 -20.94 44.92
CA PHE A 226 2.96 -21.86 45.70
C PHE A 226 1.51 -21.78 45.24
N PHE A 227 0.97 -20.59 45.00
CA PHE A 227 -0.40 -20.41 44.51
C PHE A 227 -0.63 -21.10 43.15
N HIS A 228 0.36 -21.03 42.25
CA HIS A 228 0.30 -21.72 40.95
C HIS A 228 0.53 -23.24 41.07
N LYS A 229 1.56 -23.67 41.81
CA LYS A 229 1.97 -25.09 41.90
C LYS A 229 1.06 -25.94 42.77
N SER A 230 0.40 -25.36 43.77
CA SER A 230 -0.59 -26.07 44.61
C SER A 230 -1.85 -26.47 43.84
N GLY A 231 -2.07 -25.89 42.65
CA GLY A 231 -3.29 -26.07 41.88
C GLY A 231 -4.46 -25.21 42.35
N MET A 232 -4.28 -24.41 43.42
CA MET A 232 -5.31 -23.54 43.98
C MET A 232 -5.76 -22.47 42.98
N MET A 233 -4.82 -21.86 42.24
CA MET A 233 -5.16 -20.91 41.17
C MET A 233 -6.12 -21.52 40.16
N HIS A 234 -5.77 -22.69 39.61
CA HIS A 234 -6.62 -23.39 38.65
C HIS A 234 -7.98 -23.75 39.25
N GLN A 235 -8.04 -24.18 40.51
CA GLN A 235 -9.31 -24.51 41.18
C GLN A 235 -10.22 -23.29 41.30
N ILE A 236 -9.73 -22.18 41.86
CA ILE A 236 -10.52 -20.95 42.07
C ILE A 236 -10.98 -20.41 40.72
N VAL A 237 -10.06 -20.26 39.77
CA VAL A 237 -10.36 -19.70 38.46
C VAL A 237 -11.28 -20.62 37.65
N GLY A 238 -11.03 -21.93 37.67
CA GLY A 238 -11.83 -22.93 36.95
C GLY A 238 -13.25 -23.11 37.49
N GLN A 239 -13.50 -22.78 38.77
CA GLN A 239 -14.83 -22.74 39.36
C GLN A 239 -15.61 -21.49 38.98
N ALA A 240 -14.93 -20.38 38.69
CA ALA A 240 -15.53 -19.08 38.39
C ALA A 240 -14.96 -18.47 37.09
N VAL A 241 -14.93 -19.25 36.01
CA VAL A 241 -14.28 -18.84 34.75
C VAL A 241 -14.77 -17.49 34.22
N GLU A 242 -16.07 -17.21 34.33
CA GLU A 242 -16.67 -15.94 33.90
C GLU A 242 -16.09 -14.70 34.63
N GLN A 243 -15.61 -14.85 35.86
CA GLN A 243 -15.03 -13.76 36.64
C GLN A 243 -13.59 -13.42 36.20
N TYR A 244 -12.89 -14.38 35.60
CA TYR A 244 -11.44 -14.29 35.36
C TYR A 244 -11.04 -14.39 33.90
N PHE A 245 -11.84 -15.02 33.04
CA PHE A 245 -11.55 -15.12 31.61
C PHE A 245 -12.22 -13.94 30.90
N GLN A 246 -11.52 -13.37 29.92
CA GLN A 246 -12.15 -12.44 28.97
C GLN A 246 -12.94 -13.25 27.94
N GLU A 247 -14.10 -12.71 27.56
CA GLU A 247 -14.89 -13.28 26.46
C GLU A 247 -14.15 -13.07 25.13
N ASN A 248 -14.23 -14.06 24.24
CA ASN A 248 -13.56 -14.00 22.95
C ASN A 248 -14.38 -14.70 21.87
N ASP A 249 -15.41 -14.02 21.39
CA ASP A 249 -16.30 -14.51 20.33
C ASP A 249 -15.59 -14.75 18.99
N ARG A 250 -14.37 -14.19 18.83
CA ARG A 250 -13.55 -14.34 17.62
C ARG A 250 -12.73 -15.63 17.61
N LEU A 251 -12.51 -16.26 18.77
CA LEU A 251 -11.64 -17.44 18.86
C LEU A 251 -12.21 -18.64 18.11
N LYS A 252 -13.51 -18.91 18.28
CA LYS A 252 -14.19 -20.01 17.59
C LYS A 252 -14.17 -19.84 16.07
N PRO A 253 -14.54 -18.68 15.48
CA PRO A 253 -14.36 -18.41 14.06
C PRO A 253 -12.93 -18.61 13.57
N PHE A 254 -11.92 -18.19 14.35
CA PHE A 254 -10.52 -18.35 13.98
C PHE A 254 -10.11 -19.83 13.86
N LEU A 255 -10.40 -20.65 14.88
CA LEU A 255 -10.09 -22.07 14.85
C LEU A 255 -10.89 -22.80 13.77
N GLN A 256 -12.17 -22.45 13.58
CA GLN A 256 -13.00 -23.03 12.53
C GLN A 256 -12.42 -22.75 11.15
N ARG A 257 -11.99 -21.50 10.88
CA ARG A 257 -11.38 -21.11 9.61
C ARG A 257 -10.13 -21.93 9.27
N LEU A 258 -9.31 -22.26 10.26
CA LEU A 258 -8.15 -23.14 10.07
C LEU A 258 -8.57 -24.59 9.77
N ARG A 259 -9.62 -25.08 10.41
CA ARG A 259 -10.17 -26.42 10.17
C ARG A 259 -10.80 -26.55 8.78
N ASP A 260 -11.52 -25.54 8.32
CA ASP A 260 -12.22 -25.54 7.03
C ASP A 260 -11.27 -25.71 5.83
N VAL A 261 -10.03 -25.26 5.96
CA VAL A 261 -8.96 -25.43 4.97
C VAL A 261 -7.98 -26.56 5.33
N ASN A 262 -8.41 -27.51 6.17
CA ASN A 262 -7.67 -28.71 6.55
C ASN A 262 -6.29 -28.46 7.21
N LYS A 263 -6.10 -27.31 7.89
CA LYS A 263 -4.91 -27.12 8.72
C LYS A 263 -5.03 -27.97 9.98
N GLN A 264 -3.90 -28.54 10.41
CA GLN A 264 -3.85 -29.31 11.66
C GLN A 264 -3.65 -28.36 12.85
N ILE A 265 -4.27 -28.67 13.98
CA ILE A 265 -4.26 -27.81 15.17
C ILE A 265 -3.88 -28.63 16.40
N PHE A 266 -2.99 -28.11 17.26
CA PHE A 266 -2.65 -28.76 18.52
C PHE A 266 -2.50 -27.78 19.68
N LEU A 267 -2.68 -28.29 20.90
CA LEU A 267 -2.59 -27.55 22.15
C LEU A 267 -1.47 -28.14 23.02
N ILE A 268 -0.56 -27.30 23.51
CA ILE A 268 0.47 -27.69 24.50
C ILE A 268 0.46 -26.69 25.65
N THR A 269 0.04 -27.15 26.83
CA THR A 269 -0.05 -26.30 28.02
C THR A 269 0.54 -26.95 29.26
N ASN A 270 1.01 -26.13 30.19
CA ASN A 270 1.41 -26.57 31.53
C ASN A 270 0.21 -26.79 32.46
N SER A 271 -0.96 -26.27 32.10
CA SER A 271 -2.21 -26.43 32.84
C SER A 271 -2.74 -27.87 32.80
N ASN A 272 -3.48 -28.26 33.83
CA ASN A 272 -4.12 -29.57 33.90
C ASN A 272 -5.39 -29.62 33.03
N TYR A 273 -5.79 -30.82 32.61
CA TYR A 273 -6.93 -30.98 31.69
C TYR A 273 -8.25 -30.45 32.25
N TRP A 274 -8.55 -30.68 33.54
CA TRP A 274 -9.81 -30.19 34.13
C TRP A 274 -9.95 -28.67 34.00
N TYR A 275 -8.87 -27.93 34.27
CA TYR A 275 -8.84 -26.48 34.18
C TYR A 275 -8.99 -26.01 32.73
N VAL A 276 -8.19 -26.59 31.82
CA VAL A 276 -8.26 -26.31 30.38
C VAL A 276 -9.66 -26.59 29.86
N ASN A 277 -10.27 -27.71 30.24
CA ASN A 277 -11.60 -28.09 29.81
C ASN A 277 -12.67 -27.09 30.28
N ARG A 278 -12.56 -26.56 31.51
CA ARG A 278 -13.46 -25.50 32.01
C ARG A 278 -13.34 -24.23 31.18
N GLY A 279 -12.12 -23.73 30.99
CA GLY A 279 -11.87 -22.51 30.23
C GLY A 279 -12.25 -22.65 28.75
N MET A 280 -11.84 -23.73 28.09
CA MET A 280 -12.16 -23.97 26.69
C MET A 280 -13.65 -24.24 26.46
N THR A 281 -14.36 -24.85 27.42
CA THR A 281 -15.83 -24.96 27.35
C THR A 281 -16.49 -23.60 27.38
N TYR A 282 -15.99 -22.67 28.19
CA TYR A 282 -16.49 -21.30 28.24
C TYR A 282 -16.19 -20.55 26.93
N LEU A 283 -14.98 -20.68 26.38
CA LEU A 283 -14.55 -19.94 25.18
C LEU A 283 -15.09 -20.50 23.85
N LEU A 284 -15.26 -21.82 23.74
CA LEU A 284 -15.55 -22.50 22.47
C LEU A 284 -16.82 -23.38 22.51
N GLY A 285 -17.32 -23.70 23.72
CA GLY A 285 -18.42 -24.62 23.95
C GLY A 285 -17.97 -26.05 24.29
N LYS A 286 -18.92 -26.93 24.59
CA LYS A 286 -18.68 -28.29 25.12
C LYS A 286 -17.84 -29.20 24.21
N ASN A 287 -17.88 -28.97 22.89
CA ASN A 287 -17.20 -29.81 21.91
C ASN A 287 -15.84 -29.23 21.47
N TRP A 288 -15.24 -28.35 22.28
CA TRP A 288 -13.99 -27.66 21.92
C TRP A 288 -12.84 -28.60 21.52
N THR A 289 -12.82 -29.83 22.04
CA THR A 289 -11.80 -30.83 21.70
C THR A 289 -11.80 -31.21 20.22
N GLU A 290 -12.90 -31.00 19.49
CA GLU A 290 -13.02 -31.31 18.06
C GLU A 290 -12.15 -30.40 17.18
N PHE A 291 -11.81 -29.20 17.66
CA PHE A 291 -10.92 -28.26 16.96
C PHE A 291 -9.47 -28.75 16.95
N PHE A 292 -9.06 -29.57 17.92
CA PHE A 292 -7.66 -29.96 18.10
C PHE A 292 -7.42 -31.40 17.64
N ASP A 293 -6.38 -31.60 16.83
CA ASP A 293 -5.90 -32.92 16.45
C ASP A 293 -5.08 -33.57 17.57
N ILE A 294 -4.37 -32.78 18.36
CA ILE A 294 -3.57 -33.24 19.51
C ILE A 294 -3.74 -32.27 20.69
N ILE A 295 -4.01 -32.81 21.88
CA ILE A 295 -4.14 -32.04 23.12
C ILE A 295 -3.14 -32.59 24.14
N ILE A 296 -2.19 -31.76 24.57
CA ILE A 296 -1.17 -32.10 25.57
C ILE A 296 -1.28 -31.11 26.74
N CYS A 297 -1.70 -31.61 27.89
CA CYS A 297 -1.75 -30.88 29.15
C CYS A 297 -0.53 -31.20 30.02
N GLN A 298 -0.26 -30.41 31.06
CA GLN A 298 0.87 -30.62 31.99
C GLN A 298 2.20 -30.98 31.26
N ALA A 299 2.49 -30.29 30.15
CA ALA A 299 3.63 -30.58 29.29
C ALA A 299 4.98 -30.37 30.00
N LYS A 300 5.03 -29.46 30.98
CA LYS A 300 6.24 -29.03 31.71
C LYS A 300 7.21 -28.23 30.83
N LYS A 301 6.69 -27.34 30.01
CA LYS A 301 7.48 -26.34 29.27
C LYS A 301 8.33 -25.50 30.23
N PRO A 302 9.59 -25.13 29.87
CA PRO A 302 10.26 -25.39 28.59
C PRO A 302 10.83 -26.81 28.43
N SER A 303 10.89 -27.61 29.50
CA SER A 303 11.56 -28.93 29.43
C SER A 303 10.97 -29.90 28.41
N PHE A 304 9.70 -29.70 28.03
CA PHE A 304 9.03 -30.41 26.93
C PHE A 304 9.73 -30.19 25.57
N PHE A 305 10.19 -28.97 25.30
CA PHE A 305 10.87 -28.60 24.05
C PHE A 305 12.38 -28.87 24.08
N GLY A 306 12.96 -28.94 25.28
CA GLY A 306 14.36 -29.25 25.50
C GLY A 306 14.70 -30.75 25.43
N ALA A 307 15.90 -31.10 25.91
CA ALA A 307 16.47 -32.45 25.79
C ALA A 307 15.84 -33.54 26.69
N GLN A 308 14.86 -33.21 27.54
CA GLN A 308 14.25 -34.19 28.45
C GLN A 308 13.28 -35.12 27.70
N LYS A 309 13.41 -36.43 27.92
CA LYS A 309 12.62 -37.45 27.21
C LYS A 309 11.55 -38.09 28.10
N ARG A 310 10.62 -37.30 28.62
CA ARG A 310 9.44 -37.86 29.31
C ARG A 310 8.53 -38.56 28.30
N PRO A 311 7.98 -39.75 28.61
CA PRO A 311 7.01 -40.41 27.74
C PRO A 311 5.66 -39.71 27.79
N PHE A 312 4.92 -39.76 26.68
CA PHE A 312 3.51 -39.37 26.66
C PHE A 312 2.66 -40.35 27.48
N ARG A 313 1.62 -39.81 28.12
CA ARG A 313 0.68 -40.57 28.94
C ARG A 313 -0.73 -40.09 28.63
N GLU A 314 -1.64 -41.01 28.36
CA GLU A 314 -3.05 -40.69 28.10
C GLU A 314 -3.78 -40.40 29.42
N ILE A 315 -4.66 -39.41 29.44
CA ILE A 315 -5.57 -39.13 30.55
C ILE A 315 -6.97 -39.62 30.21
N ASN A 316 -7.57 -40.33 31.16
CA ASN A 316 -9.01 -40.57 31.15
C ASN A 316 -9.73 -39.28 31.54
N THR A 317 -10.42 -38.67 30.58
CA THR A 317 -11.06 -37.36 30.73
C THR A 317 -12.27 -37.35 31.67
N HIS A 318 -12.84 -38.51 32.00
CA HIS A 318 -13.98 -38.61 32.92
C HIS A 318 -13.57 -38.52 34.40
N ASN A 319 -12.43 -39.12 34.76
CA ASN A 319 -11.97 -39.20 36.14
C ASN A 319 -10.58 -38.56 36.37
N ASN A 320 -10.01 -37.93 35.34
CA ASN A 320 -8.66 -37.34 35.33
C ASN A 320 -7.54 -38.31 35.73
N SER A 321 -7.76 -39.63 35.61
CA SER A 321 -6.73 -40.61 35.92
C SER A 321 -5.75 -40.75 34.76
N LYS A 322 -4.47 -40.92 35.12
CA LYS A 322 -3.37 -41.08 34.17
C LYS A 322 -3.21 -42.56 33.83
N SER A 323 -3.24 -42.92 32.55
CA SER A 323 -2.85 -44.25 32.08
C SER A 323 -1.33 -44.41 32.13
N TRP A 324 -0.89 -45.59 32.54
CA TRP A 324 0.52 -46.01 32.52
C TRP A 324 0.89 -46.83 31.29
N ASP A 325 -0.08 -47.07 30.39
CA ASP A 325 0.16 -47.72 29.12
C ASP A 325 1.12 -46.89 28.26
N ARG A 326 1.83 -47.58 27.38
CA ARG A 326 2.74 -46.93 26.44
C ARG A 326 1.92 -46.29 25.32
N VAL A 327 2.11 -44.99 25.13
CA VAL A 327 1.53 -44.27 23.99
C VAL A 327 2.40 -44.53 22.76
N HIS A 328 1.87 -45.29 21.80
CA HIS A 328 2.55 -45.59 20.53
C HIS A 328 2.22 -44.60 19.41
N LYS A 329 1.05 -43.96 19.48
CA LYS A 329 0.57 -42.99 18.50
C LYS A 329 -0.33 -41.97 19.19
N LEU A 330 -0.24 -40.71 18.77
CA LEU A 330 -1.15 -39.65 19.19
C LEU A 330 -2.40 -39.68 18.30
N GLN A 331 -3.57 -39.68 18.93
CA GLN A 331 -4.87 -39.79 18.27
C GLN A 331 -5.76 -38.62 18.63
N LYS A 332 -6.51 -38.12 17.64
CA LYS A 332 -7.53 -37.09 17.83
C LYS A 332 -8.62 -37.56 18.81
N GLY A 333 -9.12 -36.64 19.63
CA GLY A 333 -10.12 -36.91 20.67
C GLY A 333 -9.56 -37.48 21.97
N LYS A 334 -8.26 -37.81 22.02
CA LYS A 334 -7.56 -38.18 23.24
C LYS A 334 -6.76 -37.03 23.81
N VAL A 335 -6.56 -37.06 25.12
CA VAL A 335 -5.80 -36.05 25.87
C VAL A 335 -4.56 -36.71 26.46
N TYR A 336 -3.42 -36.06 26.29
CA TYR A 336 -2.13 -36.55 26.76
C TYR A 336 -1.54 -35.61 27.81
N VAL A 337 -0.62 -36.14 28.61
CA VAL A 337 0.23 -35.35 29.51
C VAL A 337 1.70 -35.72 29.41
N GLU A 338 2.54 -34.81 29.91
CA GLU A 338 3.99 -34.91 29.84
C GLU A 338 4.46 -34.98 28.38
N GLY A 339 5.26 -35.98 28.01
CA GLY A 339 5.83 -36.08 26.67
C GLY A 339 7.05 -35.19 26.44
N ASN A 340 7.47 -35.15 25.18
CA ASN A 340 8.56 -34.31 24.69
C ASN A 340 8.41 -34.04 23.19
N LEU A 341 9.01 -32.95 22.71
CA LEU A 341 8.92 -32.52 21.33
C LEU A 341 9.53 -33.53 20.35
N THR A 342 10.66 -34.15 20.68
CA THR A 342 11.30 -35.13 19.79
C THR A 342 10.34 -36.29 19.46
N THR A 343 9.66 -36.83 20.47
CA THR A 343 8.66 -37.89 20.27
C THR A 343 7.40 -37.38 19.57
N LEU A 344 6.96 -36.14 19.85
CA LEU A 344 5.85 -35.51 19.13
C LEU A 344 6.14 -35.48 17.63
N VAL A 345 7.28 -34.92 17.25
CA VAL A 345 7.74 -34.83 15.85
C VAL A 345 7.87 -36.20 15.20
N GLN A 346 8.37 -37.21 15.92
CA GLN A 346 8.46 -38.58 15.41
C GLN A 346 7.09 -39.20 15.13
N MET A 347 6.09 -38.91 15.95
CA MET A 347 4.74 -39.48 15.82
C MET A 347 3.86 -38.73 14.81
N THR A 348 4.10 -37.44 14.61
CA THR A 348 3.27 -36.58 13.74
C THR A 348 3.91 -36.23 12.42
N HIS A 349 5.23 -36.34 12.32
CA HIS A 349 6.05 -35.84 11.21
C HIS A 349 5.96 -34.32 11.00
N TRP A 350 5.50 -33.58 12.00
CA TRP A 350 5.46 -32.11 11.96
C TRP A 350 6.87 -31.54 12.12
N GLN A 351 7.43 -30.98 11.05
CA GLN A 351 8.84 -30.55 11.01
C GLN A 351 9.02 -29.21 10.31
N GLY A 352 10.07 -28.50 10.73
CA GLY A 352 10.57 -27.30 10.07
C GLY A 352 9.56 -26.17 10.00
N HIS A 353 9.59 -25.47 8.87
CA HIS A 353 8.85 -24.23 8.65
C HIS A 353 7.34 -24.40 8.38
N ASP A 354 6.84 -25.64 8.30
CA ASP A 354 5.42 -25.95 8.08
C ASP A 354 4.59 -25.82 9.38
N VAL A 355 5.24 -25.64 10.52
CA VAL A 355 4.61 -25.55 11.84
C VAL A 355 4.75 -24.14 12.40
N LEU A 356 3.64 -23.53 12.82
CA LEU A 356 3.61 -22.28 13.56
C LEU A 356 3.12 -22.55 14.99
N TYR A 357 3.98 -22.36 15.98
CA TYR A 357 3.60 -22.41 17.39
C TYR A 357 3.43 -21.00 17.95
N ILE A 358 2.29 -20.73 18.58
CA ILE A 358 1.93 -19.43 19.15
C ILE A 358 1.84 -19.57 20.67
N GLY A 359 2.52 -18.69 21.39
CA GLY A 359 2.54 -18.66 22.86
C GLY A 359 2.77 -17.24 23.40
N ASP A 360 2.62 -17.02 24.70
CA ASP A 360 2.85 -15.72 25.34
C ASP A 360 4.24 -15.62 26.01
N HIS A 361 4.87 -16.76 26.34
CA HIS A 361 6.11 -16.77 27.10
C HIS A 361 7.36 -16.96 26.23
N ILE A 362 8.13 -15.89 26.00
CA ILE A 362 9.35 -15.89 25.14
C ILE A 362 10.30 -17.07 25.39
N TYR A 363 10.71 -17.32 26.64
CA TYR A 363 11.67 -18.41 26.94
C TYR A 363 11.02 -19.79 27.07
N GLY A 364 9.87 -19.88 27.76
CA GLY A 364 9.14 -21.12 28.02
C GLY A 364 8.55 -21.76 26.77
N ASP A 365 8.09 -20.94 25.83
CA ASP A 365 7.37 -21.37 24.64
C ASP A 365 8.22 -21.34 23.38
N LEU A 366 8.92 -20.23 23.13
CA LEU A 366 9.40 -19.91 21.77
C LEU A 366 10.89 -20.20 21.57
N ALA A 367 11.72 -19.95 22.59
CA ALA A 367 13.17 -19.95 22.45
C ALA A 367 13.74 -21.30 21.95
N ASP A 368 13.36 -22.42 22.57
CA ASP A 368 13.86 -23.74 22.17
C ASP A 368 13.31 -24.15 20.80
N LEU A 369 12.04 -23.86 20.50
CA LEU A 369 11.41 -24.16 19.20
C LEU A 369 12.17 -23.48 18.05
N PHE A 370 12.47 -22.20 18.22
CA PHE A 370 13.20 -21.40 17.24
C PHE A 370 14.66 -21.86 17.11
N LEU A 371 15.37 -22.02 18.24
CA LEU A 371 16.81 -22.30 18.24
C LEU A 371 17.18 -23.72 17.81
N THR A 372 16.32 -24.70 18.09
CA THR A 372 16.70 -26.12 17.98
C THR A 372 15.86 -26.94 17.00
N HIS A 373 14.63 -26.52 16.68
CA HIS A 373 13.71 -27.32 15.86
C HIS A 373 13.25 -26.64 14.57
N GLY A 374 13.57 -25.34 14.38
CA GLY A 374 13.27 -24.60 13.15
C GLY A 374 11.78 -24.36 12.90
N TRP A 375 10.94 -24.53 13.92
CA TRP A 375 9.51 -24.19 13.84
C TRP A 375 9.32 -22.69 13.74
N ARG A 376 8.27 -22.26 13.03
CA ARG A 376 7.83 -20.87 13.05
C ARG A 376 7.19 -20.54 14.39
N THR A 377 7.32 -19.30 14.82
CA THR A 377 6.93 -18.87 16.17
C THR A 377 6.12 -17.57 16.15
N GLY A 378 5.03 -17.54 16.90
CA GLY A 378 4.23 -16.35 17.14
C GLY A 378 4.18 -16.00 18.62
N ALA A 379 4.31 -14.72 18.97
CA ALA A 379 4.18 -14.26 20.34
C ALA A 379 2.87 -13.48 20.58
N ILE A 380 2.17 -13.77 21.67
CA ILE A 380 1.03 -12.98 22.16
C ILE A 380 1.48 -12.03 23.27
N LEU A 381 1.23 -10.74 23.07
CA LEU A 381 1.66 -9.65 23.95
C LEU A 381 0.55 -8.61 24.05
N GLU A 382 -0.35 -8.76 25.02
CA GLU A 382 -1.50 -7.86 25.19
C GLU A 382 -1.08 -6.39 25.29
N GLU A 383 0.07 -6.11 25.91
CA GLU A 383 0.57 -4.76 26.15
C GLU A 383 0.95 -4.00 24.88
N VAL A 384 1.16 -4.70 23.75
CA VAL A 384 1.44 -4.02 22.47
C VAL A 384 0.28 -3.16 22.01
N LYS A 385 -0.96 -3.55 22.31
CA LYS A 385 -2.16 -2.79 21.96
C LYS A 385 -2.16 -1.43 22.65
N ASP A 386 -1.88 -1.43 23.95
CA ASP A 386 -1.82 -0.20 24.75
C ASP A 386 -0.67 0.70 24.31
N GLU A 387 0.50 0.15 24.02
CA GLU A 387 1.62 0.93 23.50
C GLU A 387 1.30 1.57 22.14
N ILE A 388 0.62 0.85 21.25
CA ILE A 388 0.21 1.41 19.94
C ILE A 388 -0.80 2.55 20.13
N ASN A 389 -1.75 2.40 21.05
CA ASN A 389 -2.71 3.46 21.36
C ASN A 389 -2.00 4.73 21.86
N VAL A 390 -0.98 4.58 22.72
CA VAL A 390 -0.14 5.71 23.16
C VAL A 390 0.63 6.31 21.99
N ILE A 391 1.27 5.49 21.14
CA ILE A 391 2.05 5.94 19.98
C ILE A 391 1.18 6.70 18.97
N ASN A 392 -0.05 6.27 18.78
CA ASN A 392 -1.02 6.92 17.90
C ASN A 392 -1.59 8.22 18.48
N SER A 393 -1.41 8.48 19.77
CA SER A 393 -1.95 9.67 20.42
C SER A 393 -1.24 10.94 19.93
N GLU A 394 -2.02 12.00 19.69
CA GLU A 394 -1.50 13.30 19.26
C GLU A 394 -0.44 13.87 20.23
N PRO A 395 -0.61 13.82 21.57
CA PRO A 395 0.39 14.35 22.50
C PRO A 395 1.75 13.63 22.38
N PHE A 396 1.74 12.30 22.24
CA PHE A 396 2.95 11.52 22.05
C PHE A 396 3.64 11.87 20.73
N GLN A 397 2.88 11.92 19.63
CA GLN A 397 3.41 12.27 18.30
C GLN A 397 4.05 13.67 18.28
N LYS A 398 3.44 14.65 18.96
CA LYS A 398 4.01 16.00 19.12
C LYS A 398 5.31 15.99 19.91
N THR A 399 5.36 15.28 21.04
CA THR A 399 6.59 15.14 21.84
C THR A 399 7.72 14.48 21.04
N ILE A 400 7.46 13.37 20.32
CA ILE A 400 8.50 12.71 19.51
C ILE A 400 8.96 13.60 18.34
N ARG A 401 8.03 14.34 17.71
CA ARG A 401 8.37 15.30 16.66
C ARG A 401 9.31 16.38 17.19
N TRP A 402 8.96 16.98 18.31
CA TRP A 402 9.78 18.03 18.90
C TRP A 402 11.14 17.50 19.35
N LEU A 403 11.21 16.28 19.92
CA LEU A 403 12.47 15.62 20.24
C LEU A 403 13.41 15.45 19.04
N ASN A 404 12.87 15.04 17.89
CA ASN A 404 13.67 14.87 16.67
C ASN A 404 14.15 16.21 16.10
N ILE A 405 13.28 17.23 16.12
CA ILE A 405 13.64 18.59 15.70
C ILE A 405 14.73 19.15 16.61
N LEU A 406 14.55 19.03 17.92
CA LEU A 406 15.48 19.54 18.92
C LEU A 406 16.84 18.83 18.85
N GLN A 407 16.86 17.51 18.59
CA GLN A 407 18.10 16.78 18.30
C GLN A 407 18.81 17.35 17.09
N TRP A 408 18.10 17.57 15.97
CA TRP A 408 18.69 18.15 14.78
C TRP A 408 19.25 19.57 15.03
N LEU A 409 18.51 20.41 15.77
CA LEU A 409 18.94 21.76 16.16
C LEU A 409 20.22 21.72 17.01
N ILE A 410 20.29 20.81 17.98
CA ILE A 410 21.49 20.57 18.81
C ILE A 410 22.66 20.14 17.93
N ASP A 411 22.47 19.21 16.99
CA ASP A 411 23.52 18.75 16.09
C ASP A 411 24.07 19.90 15.22
N GLN A 412 23.21 20.81 14.77
CA GLN A 412 23.63 22.03 14.06
C GLN A 412 24.34 23.03 14.97
N LEU A 413 23.93 23.16 16.24
CA LEU A 413 24.54 24.08 17.19
C LEU A 413 25.95 23.63 17.59
N GLN A 414 26.23 22.32 17.69
CA GLN A 414 27.53 21.78 18.10
C GLN A 414 28.69 22.18 17.18
N VAL A 415 28.42 22.58 15.93
CA VAL A 415 29.47 23.04 15.00
C VAL A 415 29.71 24.55 15.04
N ILE A 416 28.92 25.30 15.81
CA ILE A 416 29.05 26.76 15.95
C ILE A 416 29.88 27.06 17.22
N PRO A 417 31.09 27.61 17.10
CA PRO A 417 31.92 27.93 18.25
C PRO A 417 31.45 29.22 18.95
N GLY A 418 31.57 29.28 20.27
CA GLY A 418 31.41 30.51 21.05
C GLY A 418 30.67 30.31 22.36
N ARG A 419 30.96 31.17 23.34
CA ARG A 419 30.36 31.08 24.68
C ARG A 419 28.83 31.18 24.67
N GLU A 420 28.27 32.04 23.82
CA GLU A 420 26.82 32.17 23.67
C GLU A 420 26.18 30.87 23.13
N ALA A 421 26.83 30.21 22.17
CA ALA A 421 26.40 28.92 21.66
C ALA A 421 26.46 27.83 22.74
N ASP A 422 27.50 27.81 23.59
CA ASP A 422 27.62 26.88 24.72
C ASP A 422 26.52 27.08 25.76
N GLU A 423 26.11 28.32 26.02
CA GLU A 423 25.02 28.63 26.96
C GLU A 423 23.67 28.17 26.40
N ILE A 424 23.40 28.40 25.11
CA ILE A 424 22.19 27.91 24.43
C ILE A 424 22.17 26.38 24.35
N MET A 425 23.33 25.75 24.10
CA MET A 425 23.47 24.30 24.06
C MET A 425 22.98 23.66 25.37
N LYS A 426 23.38 24.23 26.51
CA LYS A 426 22.93 23.74 27.83
C LYS A 426 21.41 23.83 27.99
N LEU A 427 20.79 24.90 27.50
CA LEU A 427 19.33 25.09 27.56
C LEU A 427 18.61 24.06 26.68
N TRP A 428 19.03 23.89 25.43
CA TRP A 428 18.41 22.94 24.50
C TRP A 428 18.61 21.48 24.92
N VAL A 429 19.79 21.14 25.46
CA VAL A 429 20.04 19.81 26.02
C VAL A 429 19.15 19.54 27.24
N ALA A 430 18.93 20.54 28.11
CA ALA A 430 18.03 20.42 29.25
C ALA A 430 16.57 20.22 28.80
N GLU A 431 16.10 21.03 27.85
CA GLU A 431 14.76 20.88 27.26
C GLU A 431 14.57 19.51 26.59
N ARG A 432 15.59 19.03 25.88
CA ARG A 432 15.56 17.70 25.27
C ARG A 432 15.41 16.61 26.31
N GLU A 433 16.03 16.75 27.48
CA GLU A 433 15.91 15.76 28.56
C GLU A 433 14.53 15.80 29.23
N GLU A 434 13.92 16.99 29.34
CA GLU A 434 12.53 17.15 29.79
C GLU A 434 11.56 16.43 28.84
N GLU A 435 11.65 16.69 27.54
CA GLU A 435 10.79 16.05 26.54
C GLU A 435 11.05 14.55 26.43
N ARG A 436 12.30 14.09 26.65
CA ARG A 436 12.60 12.66 26.76
C ARG A 436 11.87 12.05 27.93
N THR A 437 11.94 12.68 29.10
CA THR A 437 11.24 12.21 30.31
C THR A 437 9.73 12.15 30.05
N LYS A 438 9.16 13.19 29.43
CA LYS A 438 7.75 13.23 29.02
C LYS A 438 7.38 12.10 28.06
N SER A 439 8.23 11.81 27.06
CA SER A 439 8.02 10.69 26.11
C SER A 439 7.90 9.34 26.80
N ARG A 440 8.64 9.13 27.90
CA ARG A 440 8.61 7.90 28.69
C ARG A 440 7.31 7.82 29.50
N ASP A 441 6.90 8.94 30.09
CA ASP A 441 5.81 9.01 31.06
C ASP A 441 4.42 8.85 30.44
N TYR A 442 4.28 8.95 29.11
CA TYR A 442 3.06 8.55 28.40
C TYR A 442 2.75 7.05 28.51
N PHE A 443 3.75 6.22 28.82
CA PHE A 443 3.58 4.79 29.05
C PHE A 443 3.43 4.51 30.56
N ASN A 444 4.17 3.53 31.09
CA ASN A 444 4.26 3.35 32.54
C ASN A 444 5.06 4.53 33.16
N PRO A 445 4.53 5.27 34.14
CA PRO A 445 5.20 6.45 34.69
C PRO A 445 6.47 6.12 35.51
N TYR A 446 6.64 4.86 35.95
CA TYR A 446 7.82 4.41 36.68
C TYR A 446 8.90 3.87 35.75
N PHE A 447 8.49 3.11 34.72
CA PHE A 447 9.40 2.27 33.94
C PHE A 447 9.35 2.51 32.42
N GLY A 448 8.46 3.37 31.94
CA GLY A 448 8.27 3.65 30.52
C GLY A 448 7.70 2.48 29.71
N SER A 449 8.00 2.48 28.42
CA SER A 449 7.63 1.42 27.48
C SER A 449 8.24 0.07 27.89
N ILE A 450 7.52 -1.01 27.60
CA ILE A 450 7.99 -2.40 27.70
C ILE A 450 8.99 -2.68 26.58
N PHE A 451 8.81 -2.08 25.40
CA PHE A 451 9.62 -2.37 24.22
C PHE A 451 10.81 -1.43 24.02
N ARG A 452 10.84 -0.23 24.61
CA ARG A 452 11.90 0.76 24.34
C ARG A 452 12.37 1.56 25.56
N THR A 453 13.69 1.81 25.62
CA THR A 453 14.36 2.78 26.48
C THR A 453 14.74 4.03 25.66
N TYR A 454 13.83 5.00 25.58
CA TYR A 454 13.92 6.18 24.69
C TYR A 454 14.09 5.81 23.21
N THR A 455 15.32 5.68 22.71
CA THR A 455 15.64 5.35 21.31
C THR A 455 16.00 3.88 21.12
N VAL A 456 16.48 3.20 22.16
CA VAL A 456 17.03 1.84 22.08
C VAL A 456 15.97 0.81 22.50
N PRO A 457 15.81 -0.34 21.82
CA PRO A 457 14.91 -1.38 22.29
C PRO A 457 15.32 -1.95 23.65
N THR A 458 14.36 -2.42 24.44
CA THR A 458 14.64 -3.08 25.72
C THR A 458 15.29 -4.44 25.52
N TYR A 459 15.93 -4.97 26.58
CA TYR A 459 16.42 -6.35 26.59
C TYR A 459 15.30 -7.36 26.28
N PHE A 460 14.10 -7.11 26.81
CA PHE A 460 12.89 -7.90 26.53
C PHE A 460 12.54 -7.89 25.03
N HIS A 461 12.45 -6.72 24.40
CA HIS A 461 12.14 -6.63 22.98
C HIS A 461 13.20 -7.32 22.11
N ARG A 462 14.49 -7.17 22.41
CA ARG A 462 15.55 -7.86 21.65
C ARG A 462 15.40 -9.38 21.69
N ARG A 463 14.93 -9.94 22.80
CA ARG A 463 14.67 -11.37 22.93
C ARG A 463 13.41 -11.78 22.19
N LEU A 464 12.35 -11.01 22.30
CA LEU A 464 11.13 -11.19 21.50
C LEU A 464 11.46 -11.23 20.01
N ALA A 465 12.14 -10.20 19.49
CA ALA A 465 12.49 -10.09 18.08
C ALA A 465 13.39 -11.23 17.59
N ARG A 466 14.15 -11.85 18.49
CA ARG A 466 15.01 -13.00 18.18
C ARG A 466 14.25 -14.32 18.11
N PHE A 467 13.18 -14.49 18.88
CA PHE A 467 12.53 -15.79 19.08
C PHE A 467 11.09 -15.87 18.57
N ALA A 468 10.53 -14.77 18.07
CA ALA A 468 9.20 -14.73 17.47
C ALA A 468 9.30 -14.20 16.05
N ASP A 469 8.86 -14.98 15.07
CA ASP A 469 8.76 -14.53 13.67
C ASP A 469 7.75 -13.40 13.54
N VAL A 470 6.63 -13.53 14.24
CA VAL A 470 5.58 -12.51 14.33
C VAL A 470 5.12 -12.35 15.77
N TYR A 471 4.56 -11.20 16.10
CA TYR A 471 3.91 -10.97 17.39
C TYR A 471 2.67 -10.09 17.24
N THR A 472 1.72 -10.23 18.15
CA THR A 472 0.45 -9.50 18.12
C THR A 472 -0.19 -9.42 19.51
N SER A 473 -1.18 -8.53 19.68
CA SER A 473 -1.91 -8.36 20.94
C SER A 473 -2.85 -9.52 21.26
N ASN A 474 -3.37 -10.19 20.24
CA ASN A 474 -4.33 -11.28 20.41
C ASN A 474 -4.23 -12.27 19.24
N VAL A 475 -4.33 -13.56 19.53
CA VAL A 475 -4.27 -14.62 18.50
C VAL A 475 -5.36 -14.47 17.44
N CYS A 476 -6.52 -13.92 17.78
CA CYS A 476 -7.61 -13.69 16.85
C CYS A 476 -7.31 -12.60 15.81
N ASN A 477 -6.23 -11.83 15.95
CA ASN A 477 -5.83 -10.84 14.95
C ASN A 477 -5.44 -11.47 13.61
N PHE A 478 -5.10 -12.77 13.59
CA PHE A 478 -4.91 -13.53 12.34
C PHE A 478 -6.18 -13.57 11.47
N LEU A 479 -7.38 -13.37 12.04
CA LEU A 479 -8.61 -13.24 11.26
C LEU A 479 -8.62 -12.04 10.33
N ASN A 480 -7.83 -10.99 10.62
CA ASN A 480 -7.77 -9.77 9.82
C ASN A 480 -7.02 -9.98 8.48
N TYR A 481 -6.40 -11.16 8.28
CA TYR A 481 -5.57 -11.48 7.12
C TYR A 481 -6.07 -12.73 6.41
N PRO A 482 -5.92 -12.84 5.07
CA PRO A 482 -6.19 -14.07 4.35
C PRO A 482 -5.17 -15.17 4.74
N LEU A 483 -5.47 -16.45 4.48
CA LEU A 483 -4.61 -17.57 4.93
C LEU A 483 -3.39 -17.80 4.03
N ASP A 484 -3.30 -17.05 2.94
CA ASP A 484 -2.16 -16.94 2.01
C ASP A 484 -1.40 -15.61 2.21
N TYR A 485 -1.71 -14.86 3.27
CA TYR A 485 -1.01 -13.62 3.57
C TYR A 485 0.45 -13.88 3.92
N ILE A 486 1.33 -13.05 3.36
CA ILE A 486 2.77 -13.07 3.69
C ILE A 486 3.08 -11.83 4.51
N PHE A 487 3.51 -12.03 5.75
CA PHE A 487 4.02 -10.96 6.58
C PHE A 487 5.48 -10.69 6.25
N PHE A 488 5.79 -9.45 5.84
CA PHE A 488 7.16 -9.01 5.59
C PHE A 488 7.67 -8.12 6.73
N PRO A 489 8.90 -8.33 7.22
CA PRO A 489 9.48 -7.45 8.23
C PRO A 489 9.78 -6.08 7.61
N ARG A 490 9.63 -5.02 8.42
CA ARG A 490 10.07 -3.68 8.00
C ARG A 490 11.59 -3.64 7.91
N ARG A 491 12.12 -3.07 6.83
CA ARG A 491 13.57 -2.87 6.68
C ARG A 491 14.09 -1.98 7.82
N MET A 492 14.94 -2.54 8.67
CA MET A 492 15.64 -1.78 9.70
C MET A 492 16.83 -1.05 9.07
N ALA A 493 16.82 0.28 9.10
CA ALA A 493 17.95 1.07 8.63
C ALA A 493 19.16 0.90 9.57
N LEU A 494 20.34 0.67 9.00
CA LEU A 494 21.61 0.71 9.72
C LEU A 494 21.99 2.16 10.04
N ALA A 495 22.89 2.36 11.00
CA ALA A 495 23.27 3.71 11.46
C ALA A 495 23.89 4.61 10.37
N HIS A 496 24.44 4.03 9.29
CA HIS A 496 25.00 4.77 8.15
C HIS A 496 24.04 4.83 6.95
N GLU A 497 22.83 4.27 7.07
CA GLU A 497 21.80 4.33 6.03
C GLU A 497 20.88 5.52 6.30
N ASN A 498 20.60 6.29 5.26
CA ASN A 498 19.54 7.28 5.35
C ASN A 498 18.22 6.54 5.53
N VAL A 499 17.47 6.90 6.58
CA VAL A 499 16.08 6.51 6.73
C VAL A 499 15.32 7.17 5.58
N LEU A 500 15.18 6.46 4.47
CA LEU A 500 14.29 6.89 3.41
C LEU A 500 12.88 6.89 4.01
N PRO A 501 12.18 8.03 4.06
CA PRO A 501 10.81 8.03 4.53
C PRO A 501 10.04 7.03 3.68
N THR A 502 9.34 6.09 4.33
CA THR A 502 8.40 5.22 3.63
C THR A 502 7.48 6.15 2.85
N PRO A 503 7.47 6.09 1.51
CA PRO A 503 6.63 6.98 0.75
C PRO A 503 5.20 6.78 1.23
N ASP A 504 4.53 7.86 1.60
CA ASP A 504 3.10 7.83 1.87
C ASP A 504 2.43 7.36 0.58
N ILE A 505 2.03 6.08 0.57
CA ILE A 505 1.51 5.43 -0.63
C ILE A 505 0.21 6.09 -1.05
N ASN A 506 -0.61 6.60 -0.12
CA ASN A 506 -1.81 7.33 -0.48
C ASN A 506 -1.47 8.65 -1.14
N LEU A 507 -0.49 9.39 -0.60
CA LEU A 507 -0.03 10.62 -1.23
C LEU A 507 0.60 10.34 -2.60
N LEU A 508 1.36 9.25 -2.73
CA LEU A 508 1.97 8.85 -4.00
C LEU A 508 0.87 8.43 -5.00
N LEU A 509 -0.08 7.60 -4.61
CA LEU A 509 -1.24 7.21 -5.42
C LEU A 509 -2.08 8.43 -5.80
N MET A 510 -2.31 9.38 -4.89
CA MET A 510 -3.00 10.63 -5.21
C MET A 510 -2.22 11.46 -6.21
N LYS A 511 -0.90 11.61 -6.04
CA LYS A 511 -0.04 12.33 -7.00
C LYS A 511 -0.04 11.63 -8.35
N THR A 512 0.13 10.31 -8.37
CA THR A 512 0.10 9.48 -9.58
C THR A 512 -1.27 9.51 -10.24
N ALA A 513 -2.36 9.49 -9.47
CA ALA A 513 -3.73 9.62 -9.99
C ALA A 513 -3.97 11.03 -10.55
N GLN A 514 -3.49 12.09 -9.89
CA GLN A 514 -3.54 13.45 -10.42
C GLN A 514 -2.70 13.59 -11.70
N GLU A 515 -1.54 12.96 -11.76
CA GLU A 515 -0.69 12.91 -12.96
C GLU A 515 -1.33 12.09 -14.08
N ALA A 516 -1.94 10.94 -13.77
CA ALA A 516 -2.69 10.12 -14.71
C ALA A 516 -3.93 10.86 -15.24
N MET A 517 -4.69 11.53 -14.36
CA MET A 517 -5.80 12.40 -14.76
C MET A 517 -5.31 13.57 -15.61
N ARG A 518 -4.18 14.22 -15.27
CA ARG A 518 -3.56 15.26 -16.12
C ARG A 518 -3.12 14.70 -17.47
N PHE A 519 -2.63 13.46 -17.50
CA PHE A 519 -2.24 12.76 -18.72
C PHE A 519 -3.46 12.40 -19.59
N GLU A 520 -4.55 11.92 -18.98
CA GLU A 520 -5.84 11.68 -19.64
C GLU A 520 -6.49 12.97 -20.13
N THR A 521 -6.44 14.06 -19.35
CA THR A 521 -6.94 15.38 -19.76
C THR A 521 -6.11 15.95 -20.92
N LYS A 522 -4.80 15.65 -20.98
CA LYS A 522 -3.94 15.95 -22.14
C LYS A 522 -4.27 15.09 -23.36
N LYS A 523 -4.73 13.84 -23.16
CA LYS A 523 -5.18 12.92 -24.23
C LYS A 523 -6.58 13.29 -24.75
N GLN A 524 -7.45 13.81 -23.88
CA GLN A 524 -8.72 14.48 -24.20
C GLN A 524 -8.52 15.94 -24.65
N LYS A 525 -7.50 16.22 -25.48
CA LYS A 525 -7.67 17.30 -26.46
C LYS A 525 -8.89 16.93 -27.29
N ILE A 526 -9.85 17.86 -27.41
CA ILE A 526 -11.04 17.75 -28.26
C ILE A 526 -10.67 16.95 -29.52
N LYS A 527 -11.22 15.74 -29.68
CA LYS A 527 -10.93 14.89 -30.85
C LYS A 527 -11.47 15.63 -32.07
N MET A 528 -10.58 16.30 -32.80
CA MET A 528 -10.93 17.00 -34.03
C MET A 528 -11.26 15.93 -35.08
N HIS A 529 -12.46 15.98 -35.64
CA HIS A 529 -12.80 15.17 -36.80
C HIS A 529 -12.48 15.95 -38.07
N ALA A 530 -12.32 15.27 -39.21
CA ALA A 530 -12.18 15.92 -40.50
C ALA A 530 -13.12 15.35 -41.56
N ILE A 531 -13.67 16.23 -42.40
CA ILE A 531 -14.38 15.86 -43.63
C ILE A 531 -13.50 16.26 -44.80
N LEU A 532 -13.18 15.29 -45.66
CA LEU A 532 -12.37 15.46 -46.86
C LEU A 532 -13.28 15.29 -48.07
N PHE A 533 -13.42 16.33 -48.89
CA PHE A 533 -14.25 16.30 -50.08
C PHE A 533 -13.40 16.10 -51.33
N ASP A 534 -13.90 15.31 -52.29
CA ASP A 534 -13.65 15.61 -53.71
C ASP A 534 -14.56 16.75 -54.20
N LEU A 535 -14.27 17.31 -55.38
CA LEU A 535 -15.01 18.39 -55.97
C LEU A 535 -15.98 17.91 -57.07
N ASP A 536 -15.44 17.27 -58.11
CA ASP A 536 -16.11 16.96 -59.37
C ASP A 536 -16.97 15.70 -59.22
N GLY A 537 -18.27 15.82 -59.42
CA GLY A 537 -19.22 14.74 -59.13
C GLY A 537 -19.59 14.66 -57.66
N THR A 538 -18.73 15.09 -56.73
CA THR A 538 -19.01 15.04 -55.29
C THR A 538 -19.75 16.27 -54.77
N LEU A 539 -19.12 17.46 -54.77
CA LEU A 539 -19.77 18.70 -54.33
C LEU A 539 -20.70 19.26 -55.40
N VAL A 540 -20.39 18.95 -56.66
CA VAL A 540 -21.07 19.46 -57.83
C VAL A 540 -21.34 18.32 -58.80
N ASP A 541 -22.55 18.23 -59.33
CA ASP A 541 -22.89 17.22 -60.35
C ASP A 541 -22.31 17.63 -61.72
N SER A 542 -21.01 17.43 -61.91
CA SER A 542 -20.23 17.90 -63.07
C SER A 542 -19.95 16.82 -64.12
N ASP A 543 -20.17 15.54 -63.81
CA ASP A 543 -19.76 14.40 -64.63
C ASP A 543 -20.41 14.39 -66.03
N SER A 544 -21.71 14.71 -66.11
CA SER A 544 -22.42 14.80 -67.40
C SER A 544 -21.88 15.93 -68.29
N VAL A 545 -21.38 17.02 -67.70
CA VAL A 545 -20.80 18.16 -68.41
C VAL A 545 -19.39 17.83 -68.88
N HIS A 546 -18.59 17.13 -68.05
CA HIS A 546 -17.29 16.61 -68.46
C HIS A 546 -17.41 15.59 -69.59
N PHE A 547 -18.43 14.72 -69.57
CA PHE A 547 -18.71 13.80 -70.66
C PHE A 547 -18.97 14.54 -71.98
N GLU A 548 -19.83 15.57 -71.96
CA GLU A 548 -20.11 16.38 -73.16
C GLU A 548 -18.87 17.14 -73.65
N ALA A 549 -18.09 17.72 -72.74
CA ALA A 549 -16.87 18.45 -73.08
C ALA A 549 -15.82 17.53 -73.72
N TRP A 550 -15.57 16.35 -73.13
CA TRP A 550 -14.66 15.37 -73.69
C TRP A 550 -15.16 14.78 -75.01
N GLN A 551 -16.45 14.48 -75.14
CA GLN A 551 -17.01 13.97 -76.39
C GLN A 551 -16.81 14.97 -77.54
N LYS A 552 -17.01 16.27 -77.30
CA LYS A 552 -16.78 17.33 -78.29
C LYS A 552 -15.29 17.47 -78.65
N ILE A 553 -14.40 17.54 -77.66
CA ILE A 553 -12.96 17.71 -77.91
C ILE A 553 -12.36 16.49 -78.62
N LEU A 554 -12.72 15.28 -78.21
CA LEU A 554 -12.22 14.06 -78.87
C LEU A 554 -12.75 13.94 -80.31
N ALA A 555 -14.00 14.33 -80.57
CA ALA A 555 -14.56 14.37 -81.92
C ALA A 555 -13.83 15.36 -82.83
N GLU A 556 -13.44 16.53 -82.30
CA GLU A 556 -12.68 17.54 -83.03
C GLU A 556 -11.23 17.11 -83.30
N MET A 557 -10.56 16.54 -82.29
CA MET A 557 -9.13 16.19 -82.36
C MET A 557 -8.89 14.85 -83.07
N ASN A 558 -9.87 13.94 -83.07
CA ASN A 558 -9.77 12.63 -83.69
C ASN A 558 -11.03 12.25 -84.49
N PRO A 559 -11.33 12.97 -85.60
CA PRO A 559 -12.61 12.84 -86.33
C PRO A 559 -12.81 11.51 -87.07
N ARG A 560 -11.80 10.62 -87.06
CA ARG A 560 -11.86 9.29 -87.69
C ARG A 560 -12.37 8.21 -86.73
N GLU A 561 -12.38 8.48 -85.43
CA GLU A 561 -12.88 7.56 -84.40
C GLU A 561 -14.37 7.82 -84.11
N PRO A 562 -15.14 6.80 -83.71
CA PRO A 562 -16.52 7.00 -83.28
C PRO A 562 -16.59 7.90 -82.03
N LEU A 563 -17.69 8.64 -81.89
CA LEU A 563 -17.98 9.41 -80.68
C LEU A 563 -17.94 8.49 -79.45
N ILE A 564 -17.27 8.94 -78.39
CA ILE A 564 -17.24 8.19 -77.13
C ILE A 564 -18.67 8.08 -76.56
N ASP A 565 -19.00 6.89 -76.06
CA ASP A 565 -20.23 6.65 -75.31
C ASP A 565 -19.98 6.77 -73.80
N ARG A 566 -21.06 6.66 -73.02
CA ARG A 566 -20.98 6.78 -71.55
C ARG A 566 -20.12 5.67 -70.93
N ALA A 567 -20.21 4.45 -71.44
CA ALA A 567 -19.45 3.32 -70.90
C ALA A 567 -17.94 3.49 -71.11
N PHE A 568 -17.54 4.06 -72.25
CA PHE A 568 -16.14 4.41 -72.52
C PHE A 568 -15.65 5.50 -71.58
N PHE A 569 -16.44 6.56 -71.39
CA PHE A 569 -16.11 7.67 -70.49
C PHE A 569 -15.90 7.20 -69.05
N ASP A 570 -16.85 6.45 -68.50
CA ASP A 570 -16.77 5.95 -67.11
C ASP A 570 -15.52 5.08 -66.89
N LYS A 571 -15.10 4.33 -67.91
CA LYS A 571 -13.98 3.38 -67.82
C LYS A 571 -12.61 4.01 -68.05
N HIS A 572 -12.51 4.97 -68.97
CA HIS A 572 -11.23 5.47 -69.48
C HIS A 572 -10.93 6.94 -69.13
N ILE A 573 -11.93 7.72 -68.71
CA ILE A 573 -11.85 9.17 -68.56
C ILE A 573 -12.25 9.62 -67.15
N SER A 574 -13.41 9.19 -66.65
CA SER A 574 -13.99 9.69 -65.38
C SER A 574 -13.00 9.56 -64.21
N GLY A 575 -12.84 10.64 -63.45
CA GLY A 575 -11.95 10.73 -62.29
C GLY A 575 -10.44 10.70 -62.58
N ARG A 576 -9.99 10.73 -63.85
CA ARG A 576 -8.54 10.75 -64.21
C ARG A 576 -8.03 12.19 -64.47
N LEU A 577 -6.71 12.35 -64.46
CA LEU A 577 -6.06 13.62 -64.81
C LEU A 577 -6.10 13.85 -66.33
N ASN A 578 -6.39 15.07 -66.76
CA ASN A 578 -6.42 15.40 -68.20
C ASN A 578 -5.14 15.03 -68.95
N PRO A 579 -3.91 15.30 -68.45
CA PRO A 579 -2.69 14.92 -69.16
C PRO A 579 -2.51 13.41 -69.34
N ASP A 580 -3.14 12.59 -68.49
CA ASP A 580 -3.13 11.13 -68.66
C ASP A 580 -4.18 10.69 -69.67
N ILE A 581 -5.36 11.34 -69.65
CA ILE A 581 -6.44 11.10 -70.60
C ILE A 581 -6.00 11.44 -72.02
N THR A 582 -5.41 12.62 -72.23
CA THR A 582 -4.96 13.05 -73.57
C THR A 582 -3.80 12.20 -74.07
N ARG A 583 -2.86 11.81 -73.19
CA ARG A 583 -1.75 10.92 -73.56
C ARG A 583 -2.23 9.55 -74.02
N ASP A 584 -3.24 8.99 -73.37
CA ASP A 584 -3.78 7.68 -73.72
C ASP A 584 -4.66 7.72 -74.97
N LEU A 585 -5.53 8.73 -75.08
CA LEU A 585 -6.58 8.78 -76.11
C LEU A 585 -6.19 9.56 -77.37
N LEU A 586 -5.19 10.43 -77.27
CA LEU A 586 -4.65 11.26 -78.35
C LEU A 586 -3.15 11.00 -78.54
N SER A 587 -2.70 9.75 -78.30
CA SER A 587 -1.30 9.33 -78.38
C SER A 587 -0.67 9.53 -79.77
N ASN A 588 -1.49 9.74 -80.79
CA ASN A 588 -1.11 10.02 -82.17
C ASN A 588 -0.83 11.50 -82.44
N LEU A 589 -1.13 12.40 -81.51
CA LEU A 589 -0.86 13.83 -81.58
C LEU A 589 0.41 14.20 -80.81
N SER A 590 1.02 15.34 -81.13
CA SER A 590 2.16 15.87 -80.39
C SER A 590 1.80 16.30 -78.97
N ASP A 591 2.79 16.38 -78.08
CA ASP A 591 2.58 16.80 -76.68
C ASP A 591 1.91 18.18 -76.57
N ASP A 592 2.29 19.13 -77.44
CA ASP A 592 1.69 20.47 -77.51
C ASP A 592 0.20 20.41 -77.90
N GLU A 593 -0.16 19.52 -78.83
CA GLU A 593 -1.56 19.32 -79.26
C GLU A 593 -2.38 18.63 -78.16
N GLN A 594 -1.81 17.65 -77.46
CA GLN A 594 -2.44 17.00 -76.32
C GLN A 594 -2.69 18.00 -75.18
N GLN A 595 -1.71 18.85 -74.86
CA GLN A 595 -1.87 19.90 -73.85
C GLN A 595 -2.91 20.93 -74.27
N SER A 596 -2.89 21.36 -75.54
CA SER A 596 -3.90 22.26 -76.10
C SER A 596 -5.31 21.68 -76.02
N ALA A 597 -5.49 20.38 -76.30
CA ALA A 597 -6.76 19.69 -76.17
C ALA A 597 -7.27 19.69 -74.71
N ALA A 598 -6.39 19.42 -73.74
CA ALA A 598 -6.75 19.49 -72.32
C ALA A 598 -7.20 20.90 -71.90
N VAL A 599 -6.49 21.95 -72.33
CA VAL A 599 -6.85 23.35 -72.02
C VAL A 599 -8.18 23.74 -72.68
N ARG A 600 -8.38 23.37 -73.95
CA ARG A 600 -9.62 23.62 -74.70
C ARG A 600 -10.81 22.89 -74.08
N LYS A 601 -10.63 21.65 -73.63
CA LYS A 601 -11.64 20.91 -72.88
C LYS A 601 -12.09 21.69 -71.66
N GLU A 602 -11.16 22.26 -70.90
CA GLU A 602 -11.52 22.95 -69.67
C GLU A 602 -12.17 24.31 -69.90
N LEU A 603 -11.80 25.00 -70.97
CA LEU A 603 -12.54 26.18 -71.43
C LEU A 603 -13.99 25.82 -71.79
N LEU A 604 -14.16 24.77 -72.60
CA LEU A 604 -15.49 24.30 -73.02
C LEU A 604 -16.32 23.81 -71.84
N PHE A 605 -15.72 23.07 -70.90
CA PHE A 605 -16.37 22.63 -69.66
C PHE A 605 -16.92 23.82 -68.89
N ARG A 606 -16.10 24.84 -68.61
CA ARG A 606 -16.54 26.03 -67.86
C ARG A 606 -17.65 26.80 -68.58
N ASP A 607 -17.64 26.82 -69.91
CA ASP A 607 -18.71 27.46 -70.69
C ASP A 607 -20.02 26.67 -70.63
N LEU A 608 -19.98 25.33 -70.79
CA LEU A 608 -21.16 24.47 -70.65
C LEU A 608 -21.71 24.47 -69.21
N ALA A 609 -20.81 24.55 -68.22
CA ALA A 609 -21.14 24.47 -66.81
C ALA A 609 -21.91 25.70 -66.30
N LYS A 610 -21.75 26.90 -66.90
CA LYS A 610 -22.48 28.12 -66.49
C LYS A 610 -24.00 27.95 -66.45
N GLU A 611 -24.54 27.12 -67.35
CA GLU A 611 -26.00 26.90 -67.46
C GLU A 611 -26.46 25.56 -66.88
N LYS A 612 -25.57 24.55 -66.86
CA LYS A 612 -25.95 23.15 -66.54
C LYS A 612 -25.56 22.70 -65.15
N LEU A 613 -24.57 23.33 -64.53
CA LEU A 613 -23.96 22.84 -63.31
C LEU A 613 -24.84 23.13 -62.09
N GLN A 614 -25.08 22.13 -61.26
CA GLN A 614 -25.89 22.24 -60.05
C GLN A 614 -25.12 21.67 -58.84
N PRO A 615 -25.30 22.26 -57.64
CA PRO A 615 -24.81 21.64 -56.41
C PRO A 615 -25.40 20.24 -56.24
N THR A 616 -24.61 19.30 -55.74
CA THR A 616 -25.12 17.97 -55.39
C THR A 616 -26.26 18.11 -54.37
N LYS A 617 -27.38 17.42 -54.62
CA LYS A 617 -28.59 17.54 -53.80
C LYS A 617 -28.28 17.29 -52.31
N GLY A 618 -28.77 18.15 -51.43
CA GLY A 618 -28.56 18.08 -49.98
C GLY A 618 -27.21 18.61 -49.48
N LEU A 619 -26.36 19.17 -50.35
CA LEU A 619 -25.07 19.74 -49.92
C LEU A 619 -25.25 20.89 -48.90
N ASP A 620 -26.33 21.65 -49.00
CA ASP A 620 -26.72 22.70 -48.06
C ASP A 620 -26.82 22.21 -46.61
N LYS A 621 -27.43 21.03 -46.41
CA LYS A 621 -27.51 20.34 -45.10
C LYS A 621 -26.12 20.07 -44.51
N ILE A 622 -25.19 19.62 -45.35
CA ILE A 622 -23.82 19.31 -44.92
C ILE A 622 -23.05 20.60 -44.62
N ILE A 623 -23.21 21.63 -45.44
CA ILE A 623 -22.61 22.96 -45.19
C ILE A 623 -23.10 23.54 -43.85
N GLU A 624 -24.40 23.44 -43.54
CA GLU A 624 -24.98 23.91 -42.28
C GLU A 624 -24.43 23.12 -41.07
N TYR A 625 -24.33 21.79 -41.20
CA TYR A 625 -23.72 20.95 -40.17
C TYR A 625 -22.27 21.37 -39.91
N ILE A 626 -21.49 21.57 -40.97
CA ILE A 626 -20.10 22.01 -40.89
C ILE A 626 -20.01 23.35 -40.16
N LYS A 627 -20.83 24.34 -40.54
CA LYS A 627 -20.84 25.68 -39.92
C LYS A 627 -21.13 25.60 -38.42
N THR A 628 -22.11 24.77 -38.03
CA THR A 628 -22.52 24.61 -36.62
C THR A 628 -21.44 23.91 -35.79
N ASN A 629 -20.64 23.02 -36.40
CA ASN A 629 -19.67 22.18 -35.70
C ASN A 629 -18.20 22.58 -35.91
N ARG A 630 -17.93 23.78 -36.46
CA ARG A 630 -16.55 24.25 -36.80
C ARG A 630 -15.53 24.19 -35.66
N SER A 631 -15.96 24.31 -34.41
CA SER A 631 -15.06 24.24 -33.26
C SER A 631 -14.45 22.84 -33.02
N LYS A 632 -15.02 21.80 -33.65
CA LYS A 632 -14.61 20.39 -33.49
C LYS A 632 -14.37 19.66 -34.82
N LEU A 633 -14.45 20.37 -35.95
CA LEU A 633 -14.45 19.80 -37.30
C LEU A 633 -13.52 20.58 -38.23
N LYS A 634 -12.65 19.87 -38.94
CA LYS A 634 -11.75 20.37 -39.99
C LYS A 634 -12.25 19.97 -41.37
N ILE A 635 -12.10 20.84 -42.37
CA ILE A 635 -12.60 20.57 -43.72
C ILE A 635 -11.46 20.64 -44.73
N GLY A 636 -11.30 19.59 -45.53
CA GLY A 636 -10.32 19.52 -46.60
C GLY A 636 -10.95 19.30 -47.96
N LEU A 637 -10.32 19.82 -49.01
CA LEU A 637 -10.67 19.55 -50.41
C LEU A 637 -9.48 18.86 -51.11
N ALA A 638 -9.72 17.77 -51.83
CA ALA A 638 -8.73 17.07 -52.65
C ALA A 638 -9.33 16.70 -54.01
N THR A 639 -8.81 17.27 -55.10
CA THR A 639 -9.37 17.09 -56.46
C THR A 639 -8.30 16.85 -57.53
N ASN A 640 -8.68 16.15 -58.61
CA ASN A 640 -7.91 16.04 -59.84
C ASN A 640 -8.14 17.24 -60.81
N ALA A 641 -9.06 18.15 -60.47
CA ALA A 641 -9.40 19.33 -61.26
C ALA A 641 -8.26 20.36 -61.32
N PRO A 642 -8.11 21.08 -62.45
CA PRO A 642 -7.20 22.21 -62.55
C PRO A 642 -7.71 23.42 -61.75
N ARG A 643 -6.80 24.30 -61.31
CA ARG A 643 -7.10 25.46 -60.45
C ARG A 643 -8.26 26.32 -60.92
N LEU A 644 -8.34 26.61 -62.21
CA LEU A 644 -9.40 27.44 -62.79
C LEU A 644 -10.79 26.81 -62.68
N ASN A 645 -10.89 25.48 -62.67
CA ASN A 645 -12.17 24.79 -62.47
C ASN A 645 -12.57 24.82 -60.99
N VAL A 646 -11.60 24.59 -60.09
CA VAL A 646 -11.84 24.70 -58.65
C VAL A 646 -12.40 26.07 -58.28
N GLU A 647 -11.76 27.15 -58.76
CA GLU A 647 -12.22 28.52 -58.51
C GLU A 647 -13.61 28.78 -59.10
N PHE A 648 -13.87 28.29 -60.31
CA PHE A 648 -15.15 28.45 -60.98
C PHE A 648 -16.29 27.73 -60.25
N GLU A 649 -16.10 26.47 -59.90
CA GLU A 649 -17.11 25.62 -59.27
C GLU A 649 -17.39 26.04 -57.82
N LEU A 650 -16.34 26.35 -57.04
CA LEU A 650 -16.51 26.90 -55.70
C LEU A 650 -17.22 28.27 -55.72
N GLY A 651 -16.93 29.09 -56.75
CA GLY A 651 -17.65 30.34 -57.01
C GLY A 651 -19.14 30.14 -57.27
N LEU A 652 -19.51 29.14 -58.07
CA LEU A 652 -20.91 28.75 -58.32
C LEU A 652 -21.60 28.29 -57.03
N LEU A 653 -20.90 27.52 -56.20
CA LEU A 653 -21.40 27.06 -54.90
C LEU A 653 -21.45 28.16 -53.84
N LYS A 654 -20.89 29.35 -54.11
CA LYS A 654 -20.69 30.44 -53.12
C LYS A 654 -19.89 29.97 -51.89
N LEU A 655 -18.94 29.05 -52.10
CA LEU A 655 -18.00 28.58 -51.09
C LEU A 655 -16.66 29.24 -51.34
N ASP A 656 -16.24 30.13 -50.45
CA ASP A 656 -14.91 30.73 -50.55
C ASP A 656 -13.85 29.73 -50.08
N GLU A 657 -12.87 29.44 -50.94
CA GLU A 657 -11.84 28.41 -50.69
C GLU A 657 -11.09 28.65 -49.38
N LYS A 658 -10.74 29.91 -49.10
CA LYS A 658 -9.86 30.29 -47.97
C LYS A 658 -10.59 30.29 -46.63
N THR A 659 -11.91 30.44 -46.64
CA THR A 659 -12.73 30.54 -45.42
C THR A 659 -13.53 29.27 -45.15
N PHE A 660 -13.88 28.51 -46.19
CA PHE A 660 -14.60 27.25 -46.03
C PHE A 660 -13.65 26.06 -45.85
N PHE A 661 -12.58 25.95 -46.63
CA PHE A 661 -11.64 24.83 -46.47
C PHE A 661 -10.48 25.25 -45.58
N ASP A 662 -10.14 24.40 -44.61
CA ASP A 662 -8.95 24.59 -43.79
C ASP A 662 -7.68 24.27 -44.61
N VAL A 663 -7.77 23.31 -45.54
CA VAL A 663 -6.72 22.93 -46.50
C VAL A 663 -7.35 22.50 -47.82
N THR A 664 -6.78 22.96 -48.94
CA THR A 664 -7.14 22.52 -50.29
C THR A 664 -5.91 21.97 -51.00
N LEU A 665 -6.03 20.79 -51.61
CA LEU A 665 -4.97 20.14 -52.40
C LEU A 665 -5.47 19.81 -53.80
N LEU A 666 -4.79 20.35 -54.81
CA LEU A 666 -5.05 20.05 -56.21
C LEU A 666 -3.96 19.11 -56.70
N SER A 667 -4.34 18.05 -57.40
CA SER A 667 -3.40 17.03 -57.86
C SER A 667 -2.33 17.58 -58.82
N GLU A 668 -2.70 18.58 -59.63
CA GLU A 668 -1.76 19.31 -60.50
C GLU A 668 -0.66 20.03 -59.70
N GLU A 669 -1.00 20.63 -58.56
CA GLU A 669 -0.06 21.37 -57.69
C GLU A 669 0.70 20.43 -56.75
N PHE A 670 0.09 19.31 -56.35
CA PHE A 670 0.70 18.30 -55.49
C PHE A 670 1.64 17.35 -56.27
N GLY A 671 1.43 17.20 -57.58
CA GLY A 671 2.24 16.36 -58.46
C GLY A 671 1.85 14.89 -58.48
N ILE A 672 0.86 14.47 -57.69
CA ILE A 672 0.36 13.10 -57.59
C ILE A 672 -1.18 13.13 -57.56
N GLY A 673 -1.83 12.46 -58.49
CA GLY A 673 -3.30 12.36 -58.56
C GLY A 673 -3.88 11.06 -58.02
N LYS A 674 -5.20 11.05 -57.84
CA LYS A 674 -5.98 9.85 -57.54
C LYS A 674 -5.81 8.84 -58.70
N PRO A 675 -5.54 7.54 -58.46
CA PRO A 675 -5.89 6.77 -57.27
C PRO A 675 -4.80 6.60 -56.20
N ASN A 676 -3.71 7.39 -56.22
CA ASN A 676 -2.70 7.31 -55.17
C ASN A 676 -3.26 7.85 -53.82
N PRO A 677 -3.08 7.14 -52.68
CA PRO A 677 -3.58 7.57 -51.38
C PRO A 677 -2.94 8.84 -50.79
N ASP A 678 -1.76 9.24 -51.28
CA ASP A 678 -0.94 10.31 -50.70
C ASP A 678 -1.69 11.64 -50.62
N ILE A 679 -2.59 11.92 -51.55
CA ILE A 679 -3.36 13.18 -51.54
C ILE A 679 -4.27 13.28 -50.30
N TYR A 680 -4.90 12.19 -49.86
CA TYR A 680 -5.74 12.19 -48.66
C TYR A 680 -4.91 12.08 -47.37
N LEU A 681 -3.79 11.35 -47.41
CA LEU A 681 -2.87 11.26 -46.26
C LEU A 681 -2.22 12.61 -45.96
N GLU A 682 -1.77 13.33 -47.00
CA GLU A 682 -1.21 14.67 -46.87
C GLU A 682 -2.28 15.67 -46.45
N LEU A 683 -3.52 15.54 -46.93
CA LEU A 683 -4.64 16.39 -46.48
C LEU A 683 -4.90 16.22 -44.98
N ALA A 684 -5.01 14.98 -44.49
CA ALA A 684 -5.18 14.70 -43.05
C ALA A 684 -4.02 15.24 -42.21
N LYS A 685 -2.78 15.10 -42.70
CA LYS A 685 -1.57 15.62 -42.06
C LYS A 685 -1.57 17.15 -41.97
N ARG A 686 -1.89 17.86 -43.05
CA ARG A 686 -1.96 19.34 -43.06
C ARG A 686 -3.08 19.88 -42.18
N LEU A 687 -4.19 19.14 -42.06
CA LEU A 687 -5.29 19.45 -41.14
C LEU A 687 -4.95 19.14 -39.67
N ASN A 688 -3.85 18.42 -39.42
CA ASN A 688 -3.45 17.93 -38.11
C ASN A 688 -4.53 17.06 -37.45
N VAL A 689 -5.13 16.15 -38.24
CA VAL A 689 -6.16 15.20 -37.81
C VAL A 689 -5.72 13.77 -38.12
N ASP A 690 -5.95 12.85 -37.18
CA ASP A 690 -5.66 11.43 -37.38
C ASP A 690 -6.54 10.86 -38.49
N LYS A 691 -5.97 10.05 -39.39
CA LYS A 691 -6.70 9.48 -40.54
C LYS A 691 -7.95 8.68 -40.16
N ASN A 692 -7.97 8.06 -38.97
CA ASN A 692 -9.15 7.32 -38.47
C ASN A 692 -10.27 8.24 -37.95
N SER A 693 -9.99 9.54 -37.83
CA SER A 693 -10.96 10.59 -37.50
C SER A 693 -11.39 11.39 -38.73
N CYS A 694 -11.02 10.92 -39.92
CA CYS A 694 -11.40 11.50 -41.21
C CYS A 694 -12.51 10.68 -41.89
N ILE A 695 -13.41 11.35 -42.59
CA ILE A 695 -14.25 10.74 -43.63
C ILE A 695 -13.98 11.40 -44.97
N VAL A 696 -13.96 10.61 -46.03
CA VAL A 696 -13.87 11.09 -47.41
C VAL A 696 -15.25 11.00 -48.05
N PHE A 697 -15.71 12.07 -48.70
CA PHE A 697 -16.81 12.00 -49.66
C PHE A 697 -16.23 11.99 -51.07
N GLU A 698 -16.64 11.00 -51.85
CA GLU A 698 -16.14 10.82 -53.21
C GLU A 698 -17.13 10.07 -54.11
N ASP A 699 -17.13 10.31 -55.43
CA ASP A 699 -18.05 9.69 -56.40
C ASP A 699 -17.35 8.81 -57.46
N SER A 700 -16.04 8.96 -57.67
CA SER A 700 -15.32 8.23 -58.72
C SER A 700 -14.59 6.98 -58.23
N ILE A 701 -14.35 6.03 -59.14
CA ILE A 701 -13.55 4.82 -58.85
C ILE A 701 -12.12 5.18 -58.44
N SER A 702 -11.51 6.20 -59.07
CA SER A 702 -10.13 6.58 -58.78
C SER A 702 -10.00 7.14 -57.37
N GLY A 703 -10.92 8.01 -56.94
CA GLY A 703 -10.89 8.57 -55.59
C GLY A 703 -11.30 7.58 -54.50
N VAL A 704 -12.28 6.70 -54.74
CA VAL A 704 -12.59 5.62 -53.78
C VAL A 704 -11.36 4.75 -53.54
N ARG A 705 -10.64 4.37 -54.61
CA ARG A 705 -9.40 3.60 -54.49
C ARG A 705 -8.32 4.36 -53.70
N ALA A 706 -8.19 5.67 -53.89
CA ALA A 706 -7.26 6.49 -53.11
C ALA A 706 -7.64 6.52 -51.62
N ALA A 707 -8.92 6.72 -51.29
CA ALA A 707 -9.39 6.76 -49.91
C ALA A 707 -9.24 5.41 -49.20
N VAL A 708 -9.57 4.31 -49.88
CA VAL A 708 -9.43 2.94 -49.36
C VAL A 708 -7.95 2.58 -49.17
N ALA A 709 -7.09 2.91 -50.13
CA ALA A 709 -5.64 2.71 -49.98
C ALA A 709 -5.02 3.58 -48.87
N ALA A 710 -5.62 4.74 -48.55
CA ALA A 710 -5.24 5.56 -47.40
C ALA A 710 -5.74 4.99 -46.06
N GLU A 711 -6.58 3.95 -46.11
CA GLU A 711 -7.32 3.38 -44.98
C GLU A 711 -8.27 4.40 -44.31
N ILE A 712 -8.79 5.35 -45.10
CA ILE A 712 -9.77 6.34 -44.64
C ILE A 712 -11.18 5.90 -45.04
N LYS A 713 -12.15 6.07 -44.14
CA LYS A 713 -13.55 5.72 -44.43
C LYS A 713 -14.09 6.60 -45.55
N CYS A 714 -14.44 5.97 -46.68
CA CYS A 714 -14.99 6.64 -47.84
C CYS A 714 -16.50 6.46 -47.91
N ILE A 715 -17.24 7.56 -48.13
CA ILE A 715 -18.65 7.57 -48.44
C ILE A 715 -18.82 7.92 -49.91
N GLY A 716 -19.31 6.95 -50.67
CA GLY A 716 -19.49 7.01 -52.12
C GLY A 716 -20.74 7.80 -52.49
N ILE A 717 -20.62 8.93 -53.20
CA ILE A 717 -21.74 9.69 -53.73
C ILE A 717 -22.08 9.14 -55.13
N LEU A 718 -23.33 8.70 -55.34
CA LEU A 718 -23.73 7.96 -56.55
C LEU A 718 -24.11 8.87 -57.74
N THR A 719 -23.44 10.00 -57.88
CA THR A 719 -23.61 10.97 -58.98
C THR A 719 -22.95 10.50 -60.26
N SER A 720 -21.71 9.99 -60.18
CA SER A 720 -20.93 9.60 -61.37
C SER A 720 -20.87 8.08 -61.60
N ALA A 721 -20.91 7.28 -60.53
CA ALA A 721 -20.78 5.83 -60.59
C ALA A 721 -21.94 5.09 -59.90
N LYS A 722 -22.23 3.87 -60.38
CA LYS A 722 -23.25 2.99 -59.78
C LYS A 722 -22.79 2.46 -58.43
N LYS A 723 -23.77 2.17 -57.56
CA LYS A 723 -23.56 1.66 -56.21
C LYS A 723 -22.67 0.41 -56.19
N GLU A 724 -23.01 -0.58 -57.02
CA GLU A 724 -22.31 -1.86 -57.07
C GLU A 724 -20.84 -1.67 -57.45
N THR A 725 -20.57 -0.71 -58.33
CA THR A 725 -19.21 -0.37 -58.75
C THR A 725 -18.40 0.22 -57.61
N LEU A 726 -18.93 1.22 -56.88
CA LEU A 726 -18.18 1.83 -55.78
C LEU A 726 -18.00 0.86 -54.60
N GLU A 727 -19.02 0.06 -54.27
CA GLU A 727 -18.91 -0.97 -53.22
C GLU A 727 -17.84 -2.03 -53.55
N GLN A 728 -17.72 -2.43 -54.82
CA GLN A 728 -16.67 -3.35 -55.27
C GLN A 728 -15.26 -2.83 -54.98
N TYR A 729 -15.05 -1.51 -55.00
CA TYR A 729 -13.76 -0.87 -54.70
C TYR A 729 -13.54 -0.51 -53.23
N GLY A 730 -14.45 -0.91 -52.33
CA GLY A 730 -14.22 -0.88 -50.88
C GLY A 730 -14.80 0.34 -50.15
N THR A 731 -15.73 1.06 -50.78
CA THR A 731 -16.45 2.16 -50.11
C THR A 731 -17.11 1.67 -48.82
N TRP A 732 -17.04 2.48 -47.75
CA TRP A 732 -17.61 2.12 -46.45
C TRP A 732 -19.13 2.25 -46.40
N ARG A 733 -19.69 3.27 -47.07
CA ARG A 733 -21.14 3.49 -47.28
C ARG A 733 -21.37 4.20 -48.60
N THR A 734 -22.50 4.00 -49.25
CA THR A 734 -22.89 4.77 -50.44
C THR A 734 -24.16 5.58 -50.17
N ALA A 735 -24.27 6.76 -50.77
CA ALA A 735 -25.46 7.61 -50.69
C ALA A 735 -25.82 8.14 -52.09
N THR A 736 -27.11 8.19 -52.43
CA THR A 736 -27.54 8.73 -53.72
C THR A 736 -27.24 10.23 -53.85
N ASN A 737 -27.23 10.94 -52.72
CA ASN A 737 -26.86 12.34 -52.56
C ASN A 737 -26.72 12.66 -51.06
N PHE A 738 -26.45 13.92 -50.71
CA PHE A 738 -26.20 14.32 -49.32
C PHE A 738 -27.43 14.32 -48.40
N HIS A 739 -28.67 14.21 -48.90
CA HIS A 739 -29.84 14.09 -48.02
C HIS A 739 -29.86 12.79 -47.20
N GLU A 740 -29.32 11.71 -47.75
CA GLU A 740 -29.23 10.39 -47.11
C GLU A 740 -28.11 10.29 -46.07
N ILE A 741 -27.32 11.36 -45.92
CA ILE A 741 -26.17 11.38 -45.02
C ILE A 741 -26.57 12.02 -43.69
N ASP A 742 -26.39 11.26 -42.60
CA ASP A 742 -26.45 11.72 -41.22
C ASP A 742 -25.05 11.66 -40.60
N LEU A 743 -24.42 12.83 -40.44
CA LEU A 743 -23.04 12.93 -39.95
C LEU A 743 -22.91 12.54 -38.47
N ASP A 744 -23.95 12.73 -37.64
CA ASP A 744 -23.89 12.32 -36.23
C ASP A 744 -23.94 10.80 -36.11
N GLU A 745 -24.77 10.13 -36.91
CA GLU A 745 -24.79 8.67 -37.00
C GLU A 745 -23.43 8.13 -37.47
N ILE A 746 -22.86 8.75 -38.50
CA ILE A 746 -21.56 8.36 -39.05
C ILE A 746 -20.45 8.48 -38.00
N TRP A 747 -20.39 9.59 -37.26
CA TRP A 747 -19.37 9.77 -36.24
C TRP A 747 -19.52 8.78 -35.09
N ASN A 748 -20.75 8.49 -34.66
CA ASN A 748 -21.01 7.47 -33.65
C ASN A 748 -20.60 6.07 -34.11
N ALA A 749 -20.84 5.73 -35.38
CA ALA A 749 -20.43 4.45 -35.97
C ALA A 749 -18.89 4.30 -36.06
N ILE A 750 -18.16 5.40 -36.22
CA ILE A 750 -16.69 5.41 -36.23
C ILE A 750 -16.11 5.30 -34.82
N GLN A 751 -16.82 5.79 -33.78
CA GLN A 751 -16.34 5.76 -32.39
C GLN A 751 -16.68 4.47 -31.62
N SER A 752 -17.65 3.69 -32.09
CA SER A 752 -18.17 2.49 -31.41
C SER A 752 -17.43 1.19 -31.73
N LYS A 753 -16.30 1.26 -32.44
CA LYS A 753 -15.36 0.16 -32.71
C LYS A 753 -13.96 0.60 -32.33
#